data_AF-A0A1J4Z6L1-F1
#
_entry.id   AF-A0A1J4Z6L1-F1
#
_cell.length_a   1.000
_cell.length_b   1.000
_cell.length_c   1.000
_cell.angle_alpha   90.00
_cell.angle_beta   90.00
_cell.angle_gamma   90.00
#
_symmetry.space_group_name_H-M   'P 1'
#
loop_
_entity.id
_entity.type
_entity.pdbx_description
1 polymer ?
#
loop_
_entity_poly.entity_id
_entity_poly.type
_entity_poly.pdbx_seq_one_letter_code
_entity_poly.pdbx_strand_id
1 'polypeptide(L)'
;MNKLGFWKQDWFSGLLVALVFLLAANSDLMQSLERKAYDIGMQFTSRLPSDKIAVIAIDDESIANLGRWPWPREIHAGMIDILVAGHAKVIGETIFFSEPQVDAGLDYIYKIAALIGTSGLRGSGGASQQAGVTRLDALLLDAAVHLDHDQQLANSLVQADDVMLPMFFELGEPEGRPDQPLPDYVLRNHLTHEGTDRAGIRPLTALSVMFPIPALGHPAVGIGHLNSFRDVDGAIRTEPLVVDYYDQYYPSLSLLLAARSLNLGPQDIQVNPGEGVQLGRLKIATDSALRMHTYFYKGVNGQPAFPVDSFYDVYTGKISAQKYRDKIVLIGASAAGVGTLQVTPVSWGMPSAVTLAHSLSSILQGDFFVVPDWAALVQIAVFLLVTLYLVLLLPRLKAASAAIATGAILAGLLSTHLVLMVTQAMWLQLMLPAALLLVGHLLLTTKHFLLAERGKLRSDADSAESNRMLGLAFQGQGQLDIAFDKFRKVPLDEGLMEVLYNLGLDFERKRQFNKAESVFRYMSEYNAQFRDLEQRLDLARQMSQTVILGGGINGRTPAPMVLDNSGISRPTLGRYKIEKELGKGAMGVVYYGTDPKIGREVAIKTVALSQEFAGQELQEVKERFFREAESAGRLNHPNIVSIYDAGEEQDLAYIAMEFIRGEDLTAYTEVDHLLPLAKVMDIVARVADALDYAHRQNVVHRDIKPANIMYDFATDTLKVTDFGLARIIDSSKTKTGIIFGTPSYMSPEQLSGKKIDGHSDLFSLGVTLYQLACGKLPFEGDSLAQLMYRIAYDPHPDILSIKADLPPCLGVIVNKSLAKQNEERYADGAEMADALRQCAASLQVLNQHTGVKE
;
A
#
# COMPACT_ATOMS: atom_id res chain seq x y z
N MET A 1 -28.70 -31.85 -27.30
CA MET A 1 -27.90 -31.39 -26.15
C MET A 1 -28.02 -29.87 -26.05
N ASN A 2 -28.69 -29.37 -25.02
CA ASN A 2 -28.93 -27.92 -24.85
C ASN A 2 -27.59 -27.20 -24.62
N LYS A 3 -27.14 -26.39 -25.60
CA LYS A 3 -25.89 -25.62 -25.50
C LYS A 3 -25.83 -24.74 -24.24
N LEU A 4 -26.98 -24.29 -23.72
CA LEU A 4 -27.11 -23.49 -22.49
C LEU A 4 -26.85 -24.27 -21.17
N GLY A 5 -26.92 -25.60 -21.18
CA GLY A 5 -26.66 -26.42 -19.99
C GLY A 5 -25.17 -26.63 -19.71
N PHE A 6 -24.35 -26.64 -20.77
CA PHE A 6 -22.91 -26.89 -20.71
C PHE A 6 -22.17 -25.81 -19.89
N TRP A 7 -22.45 -24.53 -20.18
CA TRP A 7 -21.83 -23.38 -19.50
C TRP A 7 -22.23 -23.22 -18.03
N LYS A 8 -23.27 -23.91 -17.57
CA LYS A 8 -23.75 -23.84 -16.19
C LYS A 8 -23.09 -24.86 -15.26
N GLN A 9 -22.42 -25.88 -15.82
CA GLN A 9 -21.80 -26.94 -15.03
C GLN A 9 -20.59 -26.41 -14.25
N ASP A 10 -20.40 -26.90 -13.02
CA ASP A 10 -19.37 -26.37 -12.11
C ASP A 10 -17.95 -26.61 -12.58
N TRP A 11 -17.73 -27.71 -13.31
CA TRP A 11 -16.43 -27.98 -13.92
C TRP A 11 -16.04 -26.91 -14.95
N PHE A 12 -17.01 -26.35 -15.68
CA PHE A 12 -16.76 -25.31 -16.68
C PHE A 12 -16.32 -24.00 -16.01
N SER A 13 -16.98 -23.61 -14.91
CA SER A 13 -16.59 -22.43 -14.13
C SER A 13 -15.20 -22.60 -13.51
N GLY A 14 -14.87 -23.78 -12.99
CA GLY A 14 -13.54 -24.06 -12.43
C GLY A 14 -12.43 -24.00 -13.49
N LEU A 15 -12.66 -24.54 -14.69
CA LEU A 15 -11.71 -24.44 -15.80
C LEU A 15 -11.56 -23.01 -16.31
N LEU A 16 -12.64 -22.22 -16.34
CA LEU A 16 -12.57 -20.81 -16.74
C LEU A 16 -11.67 -20.01 -15.79
N VAL A 17 -11.84 -20.20 -14.48
CA VAL A 17 -10.99 -19.54 -13.47
C VAL A 17 -9.53 -19.97 -13.63
N ALA A 18 -9.27 -21.27 -13.81
CA ALA A 18 -7.92 -21.76 -14.06
C ALA A 18 -7.32 -21.17 -15.35
N LEU A 19 -8.08 -21.05 -16.43
CA LEU A 19 -7.61 -20.43 -17.66
C LEU A 19 -7.25 -18.95 -17.47
N VAL A 20 -8.05 -18.20 -16.70
CA VAL A 20 -7.75 -16.80 -16.37
C VAL A 20 -6.44 -16.70 -15.59
N PHE A 21 -6.23 -17.55 -14.59
CA PHE A 21 -4.97 -17.58 -13.84
C PHE A 21 -3.78 -17.99 -14.70
N LEU A 22 -3.96 -18.91 -15.65
CA LEU A 22 -2.92 -19.30 -16.60
C LEU A 22 -2.54 -18.13 -17.52
N LEU A 23 -3.53 -17.37 -18.01
CA LEU A 23 -3.29 -16.17 -18.81
C LEU A 23 -2.64 -15.04 -17.99
N ALA A 24 -2.97 -14.96 -16.70
CA ALA A 24 -2.38 -13.99 -15.78
C ALA A 24 -1.04 -14.45 -15.17
N ALA A 25 -0.53 -15.65 -15.49
CA ALA A 25 0.64 -16.24 -14.84
C ALA A 25 1.89 -15.35 -14.95
N ASN A 26 2.08 -14.70 -16.12
CA ASN A 26 3.20 -13.80 -16.38
C ASN A 26 2.92 -12.33 -16.02
N SER A 27 1.76 -12.03 -15.43
CA SER A 27 1.43 -10.66 -15.01
C SER A 27 2.31 -10.18 -13.86
N ASP A 28 2.54 -8.87 -13.81
CA ASP A 28 3.31 -8.21 -12.75
C ASP A 28 2.79 -8.53 -11.35
N LEU A 29 1.46 -8.65 -11.21
CA LEU A 29 0.82 -9.02 -9.95
C LEU A 29 1.25 -10.41 -9.48
N MET A 30 1.22 -11.41 -10.38
CA MET A 30 1.61 -12.78 -10.03
C MET A 30 3.10 -12.90 -9.76
N GLN A 31 3.93 -12.22 -10.56
CA GLN A 31 5.38 -12.19 -10.34
C GLN A 31 5.73 -11.51 -9.01
N SER A 32 5.05 -10.41 -8.66
CA SER A 32 5.21 -9.71 -7.38
C SER A 32 4.86 -10.61 -6.20
N LEU A 33 3.77 -11.39 -6.30
CA LEU A 33 3.36 -12.34 -5.26
C LEU A 33 4.42 -13.43 -5.02
N GLU A 34 4.97 -14.02 -6.08
CA GLU A 34 6.05 -15.02 -5.98
C GLU A 34 7.32 -14.43 -5.34
N ARG A 35 7.70 -13.20 -5.75
CA ARG A 35 8.89 -12.51 -5.23
C ARG A 35 8.73 -12.08 -3.78
N LYS A 36 7.51 -11.73 -3.37
CA LYS A 36 7.21 -11.46 -1.96
C LYS A 36 7.33 -12.73 -1.11
N ALA A 37 6.86 -13.87 -1.61
CA ALA A 37 7.04 -15.15 -0.95
C ALA A 37 8.53 -15.54 -0.86
N TYR A 38 9.30 -15.28 -1.92
CA TYR A 38 10.76 -15.42 -1.92
C TYR A 38 11.43 -14.58 -0.82
N ASP A 39 11.10 -13.29 -0.72
CA ASP A 39 11.66 -12.41 0.31
C ASP A 39 11.36 -12.92 1.72
N ILE A 40 10.13 -13.39 1.95
CA ILE A 40 9.73 -13.98 3.22
C ILE A 40 10.57 -15.24 3.50
N GLY A 41 10.67 -16.16 2.54
CA GLY A 41 11.46 -17.38 2.69
C GLY A 41 12.94 -17.11 2.96
N MET A 42 13.53 -16.14 2.26
CA MET A 42 14.89 -15.69 2.47
C MET A 42 15.06 -15.13 3.88
N GLN A 43 14.11 -14.32 4.36
CA GLN A 43 14.13 -13.74 5.69
C GLN A 43 13.98 -14.78 6.83
N PHE A 44 13.37 -15.93 6.58
CA PHE A 44 13.32 -17.04 7.55
C PHE A 44 14.63 -17.83 7.65
N THR A 45 15.56 -17.59 6.72
CA THR A 45 16.89 -18.21 6.75
C THR A 45 17.85 -17.34 7.56
N SER A 46 18.78 -17.98 8.28
CA SER A 46 19.86 -17.29 9.00
C SER A 46 21.19 -17.91 8.58
N ARG A 47 22.03 -17.11 7.92
CA ARG A 47 23.39 -17.45 7.52
C ARG A 47 24.33 -16.32 7.93
N LEU A 48 25.60 -16.64 8.15
CA LEU A 48 26.61 -15.66 8.53
C LEU A 48 27.35 -15.17 7.28
N PRO A 49 27.54 -13.84 7.12
CA PRO A 49 28.34 -13.31 6.04
C PRO A 49 29.84 -13.65 6.20
N SER A 50 30.59 -13.53 5.12
CA SER A 50 32.04 -13.65 5.13
C SER A 50 32.68 -12.54 5.97
N ASP A 51 33.52 -12.93 6.93
CA ASP A 51 34.29 -12.01 7.80
C ASP A 51 35.46 -11.32 7.07
N LYS A 52 35.77 -11.79 5.86
CA LYS A 52 36.83 -11.28 4.99
C LYS A 52 36.44 -10.04 4.21
N ILE A 53 35.20 -9.55 4.29
CA ILE A 53 34.72 -8.41 3.50
C ILE A 53 34.63 -7.18 4.40
N ALA A 54 35.09 -6.03 3.91
CA ALA A 54 34.88 -4.73 4.52
C ALA A 54 34.46 -3.70 3.46
N VAL A 55 33.63 -2.75 3.86
CA VAL A 55 33.13 -1.69 2.98
C VAL A 55 33.63 -0.34 3.50
N ILE A 56 34.23 0.45 2.63
CA ILE A 56 34.58 1.84 2.87
C ILE A 56 33.56 2.70 2.12
N ALA A 57 32.75 3.38 2.90
CA ALA A 57 31.62 4.18 2.45
C ALA A 57 32.04 5.62 2.17
N ILE A 58 31.80 6.09 0.95
CA ILE A 58 31.76 7.52 0.64
C ILE A 58 30.40 8.03 1.13
N ASP A 59 30.39 8.41 2.41
CA ASP A 59 29.23 8.86 3.17
C ASP A 59 29.14 10.40 3.24
N ASP A 60 28.04 10.90 3.81
CA ASP A 60 27.78 12.33 3.92
C ASP A 60 28.87 13.04 4.76
N GLU A 61 29.41 12.36 5.77
CA GLU A 61 30.53 12.86 6.59
C GLU A 61 31.80 13.03 5.74
N SER A 62 32.10 12.07 4.88
CA SER A 62 33.26 12.15 4.00
C SER A 62 33.14 13.29 2.99
N ILE A 63 31.95 13.49 2.42
CA ILE A 63 31.71 14.61 1.50
C ILE A 63 31.77 15.95 2.23
N ALA A 64 31.23 16.04 3.45
CA ALA A 64 31.30 17.26 4.23
C ALA A 64 32.74 17.68 4.57
N ASN A 65 33.63 16.72 4.84
CA ASN A 65 35.00 16.98 5.26
C ASN A 65 36.02 17.07 4.11
N LEU A 66 35.89 16.24 3.07
CA LEU A 66 36.82 16.22 1.92
C LEU A 66 36.40 17.17 0.79
N GLY A 67 35.18 17.69 0.85
CA GLY A 67 34.64 18.62 -0.12
C GLY A 67 33.71 17.95 -1.14
N ARG A 68 33.29 18.75 -2.13
CA ARG A 68 32.22 18.38 -3.06
C ARG A 68 32.63 17.19 -3.93
N TRP A 69 31.73 16.21 -4.01
CA TRP A 69 31.82 15.06 -4.93
C TRP A 69 31.52 15.47 -6.39
N PRO A 70 32.19 14.90 -7.42
CA PRO A 70 33.28 13.92 -7.36
C PRO A 70 34.62 14.52 -6.95
N TRP A 71 35.42 13.75 -6.22
CA TRP A 71 36.72 14.18 -5.72
C TRP A 71 37.85 14.10 -6.78
N PRO A 72 38.95 14.83 -6.58
CA PRO A 72 40.20 14.62 -7.31
C PRO A 72 40.70 13.17 -7.19
N ARG A 73 41.27 12.63 -8.26
CA ARG A 73 41.80 11.25 -8.29
C ARG A 73 42.98 11.02 -7.34
N GLU A 74 43.66 12.08 -6.92
CA GLU A 74 44.66 12.04 -5.84
C GLU A 74 44.08 11.51 -4.52
N ILE A 75 42.81 11.82 -4.19
CA ILE A 75 42.16 11.34 -2.96
C ILE A 75 41.92 9.82 -3.05
N HIS A 76 41.54 9.33 -4.23
CA HIS A 76 41.39 7.90 -4.48
C HIS A 76 42.74 7.17 -4.44
N ALA A 77 43.79 7.79 -5.01
CA ALA A 77 45.16 7.27 -4.97
C ALA A 77 45.64 7.10 -3.52
N GLY A 78 45.48 8.13 -2.69
CA GLY A 78 45.84 8.08 -1.28
C GLY A 78 45.08 7.01 -0.48
N MET A 79 43.79 6.78 -0.77
CA MET A 79 43.04 5.68 -0.16
C MET A 79 43.61 4.31 -0.54
N ILE A 80 43.94 4.10 -1.82
CA ILE A 80 44.57 2.86 -2.28
C ILE A 80 45.91 2.65 -1.57
N ASP A 81 46.75 3.67 -1.49
CA ASP A 81 48.06 3.59 -0.81
C ASP A 81 47.92 3.20 0.67
N ILE A 82 46.92 3.76 1.37
CA ILE A 82 46.60 3.41 2.76
C ILE A 82 46.21 1.92 2.87
N LEU A 83 45.38 1.41 1.96
CA LEU A 83 44.94 0.02 1.97
C LEU A 83 46.06 -0.96 1.60
N VAL A 84 46.95 -0.58 0.69
CA VAL A 84 48.16 -1.34 0.35
C VAL A 84 49.09 -1.41 1.57
N ALA A 85 49.30 -0.30 2.27
CA ALA A 85 50.08 -0.28 3.52
C ALA A 85 49.40 -1.13 4.63
N GLY A 86 48.08 -1.23 4.60
CA GLY A 86 47.28 -2.11 5.46
C GLY A 86 47.34 -3.60 5.08
N HIS A 87 47.94 -3.95 3.94
CA HIS A 87 47.93 -5.29 3.35
C HIS A 87 46.51 -5.84 3.09
N ALA A 88 45.65 -5.02 2.49
CA ALA A 88 44.38 -5.50 1.95
C ALA A 88 44.61 -6.60 0.89
N LYS A 89 43.74 -7.61 0.85
CA LYS A 89 43.89 -8.77 -0.04
C LYS A 89 43.47 -8.47 -1.48
N VAL A 90 42.36 -7.75 -1.65
CA VAL A 90 41.83 -7.27 -2.93
C VAL A 90 41.08 -5.99 -2.66
N ILE A 91 41.21 -5.00 -3.56
CA ILE A 91 40.49 -3.73 -3.48
C ILE A 91 39.54 -3.62 -4.67
N GLY A 92 38.24 -3.51 -4.39
CA GLY A 92 37.21 -3.30 -5.39
C GLY A 92 36.73 -1.86 -5.38
N GLU A 93 37.08 -1.09 -6.40
CA GLU A 93 36.55 0.25 -6.59
C GLU A 93 35.21 0.16 -7.32
N THR A 94 34.20 0.92 -6.87
CA THR A 94 32.87 0.93 -7.52
C THR A 94 32.59 2.23 -8.28
N ILE A 95 33.62 3.07 -8.44
CA ILE A 95 33.54 4.40 -9.06
C ILE A 95 33.98 4.31 -10.52
N PHE A 96 33.22 4.94 -11.40
CA PHE A 96 33.48 4.92 -12.84
C PHE A 96 34.46 6.02 -13.24
N PHE A 97 35.65 5.64 -13.71
CA PHE A 97 36.68 6.55 -14.21
C PHE A 97 36.71 6.58 -15.75
N SER A 98 35.57 6.82 -16.39
CA SER A 98 35.40 6.76 -17.84
C SER A 98 35.94 7.98 -18.61
N GLU A 99 36.11 9.12 -17.93
CA GLU A 99 36.56 10.37 -18.54
C GLU A 99 37.89 10.86 -17.92
N PRO A 100 38.87 11.35 -18.70
CA PRO A 100 40.13 11.88 -18.16
C PRO A 100 39.91 13.07 -17.22
N GLN A 101 40.62 13.12 -16.09
CA GLN A 101 40.63 14.30 -15.23
C GLN A 101 41.81 15.19 -15.63
N VAL A 102 41.51 16.23 -16.42
CA VAL A 102 42.54 17.16 -16.90
C VAL A 102 42.46 18.46 -16.12
N ASP A 103 43.52 18.80 -15.39
CA ASP A 103 43.66 20.13 -14.82
C ASP A 103 44.02 21.13 -15.93
N ALA A 104 43.29 22.24 -16.02
CA ALA A 104 43.49 23.25 -17.05
C ALA A 104 44.90 23.88 -16.99
N GLY A 105 45.52 23.93 -15.82
CA GLY A 105 46.88 24.42 -15.60
C GLY A 105 47.96 23.48 -16.12
N LEU A 106 47.71 22.16 -16.12
CA LEU A 106 48.69 21.15 -16.52
C LEU A 106 49.16 21.34 -17.97
N ASP A 107 48.25 21.64 -18.89
CA ASP A 107 48.58 21.91 -20.29
C ASP A 107 49.50 23.15 -20.44
N TYR A 108 49.27 24.20 -19.65
CA TYR A 108 50.15 25.37 -19.63
C TYR A 108 51.52 25.06 -19.03
N ILE A 109 51.60 24.21 -18.00
CA ILE A 109 52.88 23.76 -17.43
C ILE A 109 53.70 23.01 -18.49
N TYR A 110 53.08 22.08 -19.23
CA TYR A 110 53.76 21.37 -20.33
C TYR A 110 54.21 22.32 -21.45
N LYS A 111 53.39 23.32 -21.81
CA LYS A 111 53.76 24.35 -22.80
C LYS A 111 54.95 25.19 -22.33
N ILE A 112 54.98 25.60 -21.06
CA ILE A 112 56.12 26.35 -20.49
C ILE A 112 57.38 25.49 -20.47
N ALA A 113 57.28 24.22 -20.04
CA ALA A 113 58.40 23.29 -20.04
C ALA A 113 58.96 23.04 -21.45
N ALA A 114 58.09 22.91 -22.46
CA ALA A 114 58.47 22.76 -23.86
C ALA A 114 59.15 24.02 -24.43
N LEU A 115 58.65 25.21 -24.08
CA LEU A 115 59.27 26.48 -24.45
C LEU A 115 60.67 26.61 -23.84
N ILE A 116 60.85 26.27 -22.57
CA ILE A 116 62.17 26.29 -21.92
C ILE A 116 63.10 25.28 -22.61
N GLY A 117 62.62 24.07 -22.88
CA GLY A 117 63.38 23.03 -23.56
C GLY A 117 63.88 23.42 -24.96
N THR A 118 63.12 24.25 -25.70
CA THR A 118 63.45 24.69 -27.06
C THR A 118 64.17 26.04 -27.13
N SER A 119 64.09 26.86 -26.07
CA SER A 119 64.62 28.24 -26.02
C SER A 119 66.13 28.40 -26.00
N GLY A 120 66.90 27.31 -25.90
CA GLY A 120 68.37 27.36 -25.74
C GLY A 120 68.84 27.80 -24.34
N LEU A 121 67.91 28.11 -23.41
CA LEU A 121 68.23 28.43 -22.00
C LEU A 121 68.94 27.28 -21.27
N ARG A 122 68.73 26.04 -21.72
CA ARG A 122 69.48 24.88 -21.26
C ARG A 122 70.88 24.90 -21.90
N GLY A 123 71.90 25.20 -21.09
CA GLY A 123 73.30 25.13 -21.54
C GLY A 123 73.92 26.46 -21.97
N SER A 124 73.14 27.55 -22.07
CA SER A 124 73.66 28.89 -22.34
C SER A 124 73.54 29.80 -21.11
N GLY A 125 74.66 30.38 -20.67
CA GLY A 125 74.72 31.26 -19.50
C GLY A 125 75.78 30.86 -18.47
N GLY A 126 76.03 31.74 -17.49
CA GLY A 126 76.94 31.45 -16.38
C GLY A 126 76.33 30.47 -15.35
N ALA A 127 77.16 29.87 -14.48
CA ALA A 127 76.75 28.83 -13.53
C ALA A 127 75.50 29.19 -12.69
N SER A 128 75.33 30.46 -12.33
CA SER A 128 74.16 30.95 -11.59
C SER A 128 72.85 30.91 -12.41
N GLN A 129 72.90 31.22 -13.70
CA GLN A 129 71.74 31.14 -14.60
C GLN A 129 71.32 29.70 -14.84
N GLN A 130 72.29 28.80 -15.03
CA GLN A 130 72.02 27.37 -15.15
C GLN A 130 71.39 26.80 -13.88
N ALA A 131 71.87 27.20 -12.70
CA ALA A 131 71.23 26.80 -11.44
C ALA A 131 69.78 27.29 -11.34
N GLY A 132 69.48 28.50 -11.83
CA GLY A 132 68.12 29.04 -11.90
C GLY A 132 67.21 28.25 -12.83
N VAL A 133 67.67 27.91 -14.04
CA VAL A 133 66.91 27.10 -15.02
C VAL A 133 66.66 25.70 -14.47
N THR A 134 67.65 25.05 -13.84
CA THR A 134 67.45 23.74 -13.21
C THR A 134 66.41 23.78 -12.11
N ARG A 135 66.39 24.84 -11.29
CA ARG A 135 65.37 25.01 -10.24
C ARG A 135 63.97 25.22 -10.82
N LEU A 136 63.86 25.95 -11.93
CA LEU A 136 62.60 26.15 -12.64
C LEU A 136 62.11 24.85 -13.29
N ASP A 137 62.99 24.09 -13.94
CA ASP A 137 62.68 22.77 -14.49
C ASP A 137 62.18 21.82 -13.38
N ALA A 138 62.83 21.83 -12.21
CA ALA A 138 62.39 21.04 -11.06
C ALA A 138 61.00 21.46 -10.56
N LEU A 139 60.72 22.77 -10.47
CA LEU A 139 59.41 23.28 -10.06
C LEU A 139 58.30 22.94 -11.08
N LEU A 140 58.59 23.02 -12.38
CA LEU A 140 57.63 22.67 -13.42
C LEU A 140 57.33 21.18 -13.44
N LEU A 141 58.35 20.34 -13.22
CA LEU A 141 58.17 18.90 -13.08
C LEU A 141 57.34 18.57 -11.84
N ASP A 142 57.66 19.20 -10.71
CA ASP A 142 56.90 19.06 -9.45
C ASP A 142 55.43 19.47 -9.63
N ALA A 143 55.18 20.60 -10.28
CA ALA A 143 53.83 21.05 -10.61
C ALA A 143 53.10 20.08 -11.55
N ALA A 144 53.76 19.57 -12.59
CA ALA A 144 53.16 18.61 -13.51
C ALA A 144 52.75 17.31 -12.79
N VAL A 145 53.61 16.79 -11.90
CA VAL A 145 53.31 15.60 -11.10
C VAL A 145 52.12 15.81 -10.18
N HIS A 146 52.02 16.96 -9.51
CA HIS A 146 50.92 17.25 -8.59
C HIS A 146 49.59 17.55 -9.30
N LEU A 147 49.62 18.09 -10.51
CA LEU A 147 48.41 18.41 -11.28
C LEU A 147 47.90 17.24 -12.14
N ASP A 148 48.72 16.22 -12.40
CA ASP A 148 48.33 15.01 -13.15
C ASP A 148 47.75 13.94 -12.22
N HIS A 149 46.51 14.17 -11.78
CA HIS A 149 45.83 13.26 -10.85
C HIS A 149 45.55 11.87 -11.47
N ASP A 150 45.39 11.79 -12.79
CA ASP A 150 45.22 10.52 -13.52
C ASP A 150 46.47 9.65 -13.38
N GLN A 151 47.64 10.25 -13.58
CA GLN A 151 48.91 9.55 -13.44
C GLN A 151 49.21 9.17 -11.98
N GLN A 152 48.83 10.00 -11.01
CA GLN A 152 48.97 9.66 -9.59
C GLN A 152 48.18 8.41 -9.23
N LEU A 153 46.89 8.36 -9.60
CA LEU A 153 46.06 7.18 -9.37
C LEU A 153 46.60 5.96 -10.14
N ALA A 154 47.05 6.13 -11.38
CA ALA A 154 47.67 5.06 -12.15
C ALA A 154 48.89 4.46 -11.43
N ASN A 155 49.75 5.29 -10.84
CA ASN A 155 50.92 4.83 -10.09
C ASN A 155 50.52 4.03 -8.84
N SER A 156 49.53 4.49 -8.08
CA SER A 156 48.99 3.75 -6.93
C SER A 156 48.37 2.42 -7.33
N LEU A 157 47.68 2.34 -8.47
CA LEU A 157 47.15 1.09 -9.01
C LEU A 157 48.27 0.08 -9.34
N VAL A 158 49.35 0.53 -9.99
CA VAL A 158 50.52 -0.31 -10.28
C VAL A 158 51.18 -0.81 -8.99
N GLN A 159 51.28 0.04 -7.97
CA GLN A 159 51.89 -0.33 -6.69
C GLN A 159 51.04 -1.35 -5.92
N ALA A 160 49.71 -1.27 -6.03
CA ALA A 160 48.80 -2.13 -5.31
C ALA A 160 48.74 -3.57 -5.85
N ASP A 161 48.83 -3.76 -7.17
CA ASP A 161 48.69 -5.04 -7.89
C ASP A 161 47.49 -5.93 -7.46
N ASP A 162 46.49 -5.35 -6.80
CA ASP A 162 45.30 -6.04 -6.27
C ASP A 162 44.02 -5.19 -6.40
N VAL A 163 44.03 -4.15 -7.24
CA VAL A 163 42.88 -3.26 -7.46
C VAL A 163 42.11 -3.62 -8.72
N MET A 164 40.79 -3.72 -8.58
CA MET A 164 39.85 -3.94 -9.68
C MET A 164 38.96 -2.72 -9.88
N LEU A 165 38.69 -2.41 -11.16
CA LEU A 165 37.86 -1.28 -11.56
C LEU A 165 36.55 -1.76 -12.19
N PRO A 166 35.48 -0.94 -12.11
CA PRO A 166 34.21 -1.30 -12.69
C PRO A 166 34.14 -0.88 -14.17
N MET A 167 33.37 -1.63 -14.94
CA MET A 167 32.78 -1.19 -16.21
C MET A 167 31.26 -1.30 -16.14
N PHE A 168 30.56 -0.65 -17.05
CA PHE A 168 29.10 -0.68 -17.09
C PHE A 168 28.63 -0.99 -18.50
N PHE A 169 27.79 -2.01 -18.66
CA PHE A 169 27.15 -2.31 -19.93
C PHE A 169 25.76 -1.67 -20.03
N GLU A 170 25.44 -1.10 -21.18
CA GLU A 170 24.06 -0.79 -21.52
C GLU A 170 23.39 -2.04 -22.08
N LEU A 171 22.46 -2.62 -21.32
CA LEU A 171 21.81 -3.89 -21.68
C LEU A 171 20.85 -3.69 -22.87
N GLY A 172 20.88 -4.64 -23.80
CA GLY A 172 20.00 -4.68 -24.98
C GLY A 172 20.47 -5.68 -26.03
N GLU A 173 19.62 -5.95 -27.02
CA GLU A 173 19.87 -6.96 -28.07
C GLU A 173 20.66 -6.33 -29.24
N PRO A 174 21.89 -6.78 -29.52
CA PRO A 174 22.69 -6.24 -30.61
C PRO A 174 22.11 -6.66 -31.98
N GLU A 175 21.87 -5.68 -32.86
CA GLU A 175 21.40 -5.94 -34.24
C GLU A 175 22.56 -6.23 -35.23
N GLY A 176 23.80 -5.94 -34.84
CA GLY A 176 24.96 -5.95 -35.74
C GLY A 176 26.29 -6.32 -35.08
N ARG A 177 27.37 -5.66 -35.50
CA ARG A 177 28.72 -5.76 -34.91
C ARG A 177 29.03 -4.50 -34.11
N PRO A 178 29.96 -4.54 -33.14
CA PRO A 178 30.30 -3.35 -32.38
C PRO A 178 30.95 -2.30 -33.29
N ASP A 179 30.66 -1.02 -33.04
CA ASP A 179 31.21 0.11 -33.81
C ASP A 179 32.74 0.20 -33.68
N GLN A 180 33.29 -0.15 -32.52
CA GLN A 180 34.72 -0.17 -32.24
C GLN A 180 35.10 -1.41 -31.44
N PRO A 181 36.28 -2.01 -31.69
CA PRO A 181 36.77 -3.09 -30.85
C PRO A 181 37.06 -2.60 -29.44
N LEU A 182 36.89 -3.48 -28.45
CA LEU A 182 37.24 -3.16 -27.06
C LEU A 182 38.76 -3.06 -26.89
N PRO A 183 39.24 -2.21 -25.97
CA PRO A 183 40.66 -2.12 -25.68
C PRO A 183 41.23 -3.43 -25.10
N ASP A 184 42.52 -3.68 -25.33
CA ASP A 184 43.21 -4.91 -24.88
C ASP A 184 43.08 -5.17 -23.37
N TYR A 185 43.12 -4.12 -22.55
CA TYR A 185 43.00 -4.21 -21.10
C TYR A 185 41.59 -4.59 -20.62
N VAL A 186 40.55 -4.42 -21.45
CA VAL A 186 39.20 -4.94 -21.24
C VAL A 186 39.12 -6.37 -21.77
N LEU A 187 39.62 -6.61 -22.99
CA LEU A 187 39.61 -7.92 -23.66
C LEU A 187 40.26 -9.03 -22.82
N ARG A 188 41.32 -8.74 -22.04
CA ARG A 188 41.94 -9.74 -21.15
C ARG A 188 41.03 -10.31 -20.06
N ASN A 189 39.87 -9.68 -19.78
CA ASN A 189 38.91 -10.14 -18.78
C ASN A 189 37.82 -11.05 -19.37
N HIS A 190 37.83 -11.34 -20.67
CA HIS A 190 36.82 -12.21 -21.28
C HIS A 190 36.87 -13.61 -20.68
N LEU A 191 35.71 -14.26 -20.61
CA LEU A 191 35.54 -15.59 -20.07
C LEU A 191 35.53 -16.65 -21.18
N THR A 192 35.98 -17.84 -20.81
CA THR A 192 35.83 -19.03 -21.65
C THR A 192 34.46 -19.67 -21.41
N HIS A 193 33.82 -20.13 -22.49
CA HIS A 193 32.58 -20.90 -22.41
C HIS A 193 32.75 -22.22 -23.20
N GLU A 194 32.34 -23.34 -22.60
CA GLU A 194 32.33 -24.65 -23.26
C GLU A 194 30.88 -25.11 -23.42
N GLY A 195 30.45 -25.28 -24.67
CA GLY A 195 29.13 -25.82 -24.98
C GLY A 195 28.54 -25.24 -26.25
N THR A 196 27.97 -26.09 -27.09
CA THR A 196 27.08 -25.66 -28.17
C THR A 196 25.84 -25.04 -27.55
N ASP A 197 25.47 -23.81 -27.95
CA ASP A 197 24.20 -23.12 -27.67
C ASP A 197 23.04 -24.14 -27.56
N ARG A 198 22.73 -24.59 -26.34
CA ARG A 198 21.55 -25.43 -26.11
C ARG A 198 20.36 -24.49 -26.20
N ALA A 199 19.74 -24.45 -27.39
CA ALA A 199 18.42 -23.87 -27.68
C ALA A 199 18.01 -22.67 -26.79
N GLY A 200 18.56 -21.48 -27.06
CA GLY A 200 17.99 -20.21 -26.61
C GLY A 200 18.32 -19.73 -25.19
N ILE A 201 19.24 -20.39 -24.48
CA ILE A 201 19.75 -19.95 -23.18
C ILE A 201 20.98 -19.06 -23.40
N ARG A 202 20.86 -17.75 -23.20
CA ARG A 202 21.96 -16.79 -23.36
C ARG A 202 22.07 -15.84 -22.16
N PRO A 203 23.28 -15.34 -21.84
CA PRO A 203 23.45 -14.29 -20.84
C PRO A 203 22.71 -13.02 -21.27
N LEU A 204 22.59 -12.06 -20.36
CA LEU A 204 22.11 -10.72 -20.71
C LEU A 204 23.05 -10.12 -21.76
N THR A 205 22.49 -9.67 -22.88
CA THR A 205 23.24 -9.03 -23.95
C THR A 205 23.37 -7.53 -23.71
N ALA A 206 24.40 -6.93 -24.29
CA ALA A 206 24.69 -5.51 -24.19
C ALA A 206 24.90 -4.84 -25.56
N LEU A 207 24.43 -3.59 -25.67
CA LEU A 207 24.58 -2.73 -26.85
C LEU A 207 25.89 -1.96 -26.82
N SER A 208 26.18 -1.35 -25.68
CA SER A 208 27.31 -0.45 -25.48
C SER A 208 27.99 -0.73 -24.13
N VAL A 209 29.21 -0.24 -23.97
CA VAL A 209 29.97 -0.41 -22.74
C VAL A 209 30.71 0.87 -22.39
N MET A 210 30.69 1.21 -21.11
CA MET A 210 31.48 2.26 -20.49
C MET A 210 32.57 1.60 -19.65
N PHE A 211 33.83 1.87 -19.97
CA PHE A 211 35.00 1.33 -19.29
C PHE A 211 35.94 2.45 -18.81
N PRO A 212 36.86 2.17 -17.87
CA PRO A 212 37.83 3.15 -17.39
C PRO A 212 38.74 3.68 -18.49
N ILE A 213 39.27 4.90 -18.34
CA ILE A 213 40.25 5.44 -19.29
C ILE A 213 41.49 4.53 -19.42
N PRO A 214 42.18 4.51 -20.56
CA PRO A 214 43.36 3.68 -20.76
C PRO A 214 44.45 3.85 -19.70
N ALA A 215 44.68 5.07 -19.19
CA ALA A 215 45.69 5.33 -18.17
C ALA A 215 45.45 4.56 -16.86
N LEU A 216 44.18 4.28 -16.53
CA LEU A 216 43.79 3.53 -15.32
C LEU A 216 43.44 2.06 -15.62
N GLY A 217 42.92 1.79 -16.82
CA GLY A 217 42.53 0.45 -17.24
C GLY A 217 43.70 -0.51 -17.43
N HIS A 218 44.86 -0.04 -17.91
CA HIS A 218 46.05 -0.90 -18.07
C HIS A 218 46.66 -1.31 -16.70
N PRO A 219 46.87 -0.38 -15.75
CA PRO A 219 47.36 -0.72 -14.41
C PRO A 219 46.43 -1.60 -13.56
N ALA A 220 45.11 -1.51 -13.76
CA ALA A 220 44.16 -2.32 -12.99
C ALA A 220 44.42 -3.82 -13.18
N VAL A 221 44.18 -4.63 -12.14
CA VAL A 221 44.37 -6.08 -12.22
C VAL A 221 43.28 -6.75 -13.05
N GLY A 222 42.07 -6.24 -12.93
CA GLY A 222 40.91 -6.75 -13.63
C GLY A 222 39.82 -5.69 -13.74
N ILE A 223 38.97 -5.86 -14.75
CA ILE A 223 37.82 -4.99 -14.99
C ILE A 223 36.59 -5.87 -15.06
N GLY A 224 35.68 -5.66 -14.12
CA GLY A 224 34.43 -6.41 -14.01
C GLY A 224 33.23 -5.49 -14.20
N HIS A 225 32.13 -6.02 -14.72
CA HIS A 225 30.95 -5.21 -14.91
C HIS A 225 30.19 -4.99 -13.59
N LEU A 226 29.62 -3.80 -13.41
CA LEU A 226 28.78 -3.42 -12.28
C LEU A 226 27.37 -3.13 -12.80
N ASN A 227 26.70 -4.20 -13.26
CA ASN A 227 25.34 -4.16 -13.77
C ASN A 227 24.40 -4.71 -12.71
N SER A 228 23.25 -4.04 -12.52
CA SER A 228 22.19 -4.53 -11.65
C SER A 228 20.92 -4.75 -12.45
N PHE A 229 20.20 -5.82 -12.13
CA PHE A 229 18.93 -6.15 -12.77
C PHE A 229 17.79 -5.90 -11.78
N ARG A 230 16.91 -4.96 -12.11
CA ARG A 230 15.75 -4.62 -11.28
C ARG A 230 14.58 -5.50 -11.63
N ASP A 231 13.94 -6.00 -10.60
CA ASP A 231 12.71 -6.75 -10.64
C ASP A 231 11.51 -5.85 -10.98
N VAL A 232 10.36 -6.45 -11.30
CA VAL A 232 9.10 -5.73 -11.61
C VAL A 232 8.66 -4.79 -10.49
N ASP A 233 9.00 -5.14 -9.24
CA ASP A 233 8.76 -4.33 -8.04
C ASP A 233 9.90 -3.36 -7.71
N GLY A 234 10.89 -3.23 -8.59
CA GLY A 234 12.06 -2.36 -8.45
C GLY A 234 13.17 -2.90 -7.55
N ALA A 235 12.99 -4.07 -6.92
CA ALA A 235 13.99 -4.67 -6.05
C ALA A 235 15.10 -5.39 -6.83
N ILE A 236 16.25 -5.59 -6.20
CA ILE A 236 17.39 -6.33 -6.75
C ILE A 236 17.55 -7.58 -5.90
N ARG A 237 17.29 -8.73 -6.53
CA ARG A 237 17.43 -10.07 -5.93
C ARG A 237 18.49 -10.91 -6.61
N THR A 238 18.90 -10.50 -7.80
CA THR A 238 19.80 -11.25 -8.67
C THR A 238 21.02 -10.45 -9.06
N GLU A 239 22.17 -11.11 -9.05
CA GLU A 239 23.42 -10.61 -9.61
C GLU A 239 23.64 -11.25 -10.98
N PRO A 240 23.68 -10.49 -12.10
CA PRO A 240 24.17 -11.04 -13.36
C PRO A 240 25.66 -11.35 -13.22
N LEU A 241 26.07 -12.61 -13.31
CA LEU A 241 27.48 -12.98 -13.18
C LEU A 241 28.25 -12.78 -14.49
N VAL A 242 27.53 -12.83 -15.60
CA VAL A 242 28.07 -12.75 -16.96
C VAL A 242 27.17 -11.88 -17.82
N VAL A 243 27.78 -10.97 -18.58
CA VAL A 243 27.14 -10.20 -19.65
C VAL A 243 27.78 -10.57 -20.98
N ASP A 244 26.94 -10.73 -22.00
CA ASP A 244 27.35 -10.96 -23.39
C ASP A 244 27.48 -9.63 -24.13
N TYR A 245 28.67 -9.35 -24.64
CA TYR A 245 28.93 -8.24 -25.54
C TYR A 245 29.46 -8.78 -26.87
N TYR A 246 28.56 -8.94 -27.84
CA TYR A 246 28.86 -9.44 -29.19
C TYR A 246 29.62 -10.78 -29.20
N ASP A 247 29.04 -11.80 -28.57
CA ASP A 247 29.56 -13.17 -28.41
C ASP A 247 30.82 -13.27 -27.51
N GLN A 248 31.09 -12.23 -26.71
CA GLN A 248 32.16 -12.21 -25.72
C GLN A 248 31.58 -12.06 -24.32
N TYR A 249 31.95 -12.99 -23.44
CA TYR A 249 31.41 -13.05 -22.08
C TYR A 249 32.31 -12.28 -21.12
N TYR A 250 31.72 -11.37 -20.37
CA TYR A 250 32.42 -10.56 -19.38
C TYR A 250 31.89 -10.83 -17.98
N PRO A 251 32.78 -11.00 -16.98
CA PRO A 251 32.39 -11.30 -15.60
C PRO A 251 31.93 -10.06 -14.84
N SER A 252 31.07 -10.27 -13.85
CA SER A 252 30.72 -9.24 -12.88
C SER A 252 31.93 -8.88 -11.99
N LEU A 253 31.91 -7.67 -11.44
CA LEU A 253 32.93 -7.24 -10.49
C LEU A 253 32.93 -8.14 -9.24
N SER A 254 31.75 -8.57 -8.76
CA SER A 254 31.63 -9.50 -7.63
C SER A 254 32.31 -10.84 -7.89
N LEU A 255 32.17 -11.39 -9.10
CA LEU A 255 32.79 -12.65 -9.51
C LEU A 255 34.31 -12.53 -9.63
N LEU A 256 34.82 -11.45 -10.23
CA LEU A 256 36.27 -11.21 -10.32
C LEU A 256 36.91 -11.00 -8.95
N LEU A 257 36.28 -10.22 -8.07
CA LEU A 257 36.76 -10.01 -6.71
C LEU A 257 36.82 -11.34 -5.94
N ALA A 258 35.80 -12.19 -6.08
CA ALA A 258 35.80 -13.53 -5.51
C ALA A 258 36.97 -14.36 -6.06
N ALA A 259 37.17 -14.37 -7.38
CA ALA A 259 38.25 -15.09 -8.05
C ALA A 259 39.62 -14.67 -7.52
N ARG A 260 39.93 -13.37 -7.52
CA ARG A 260 41.22 -12.85 -7.04
C ARG A 260 41.44 -13.13 -5.56
N SER A 261 40.41 -13.07 -4.73
CA SER A 261 40.53 -13.39 -3.30
C SER A 261 40.92 -14.87 -3.05
N LEU A 262 40.58 -15.75 -4.00
CA LEU A 262 40.97 -17.17 -4.03
C LEU A 262 42.29 -17.42 -4.79
N ASN A 263 42.98 -16.35 -5.22
CA ASN A 263 44.15 -16.38 -6.10
C ASN A 263 43.90 -17.02 -7.48
N LEU A 264 42.70 -16.82 -8.02
CA LEU A 264 42.28 -17.23 -9.36
C LEU A 264 42.17 -16.01 -10.29
N GLY A 265 42.27 -16.23 -11.61
CA GLY A 265 42.09 -15.20 -12.64
C GLY A 265 40.86 -15.45 -13.53
N PRO A 266 40.60 -14.57 -14.51
CA PRO A 266 39.49 -14.73 -15.46
C PRO A 266 39.53 -16.06 -16.22
N GLN A 267 40.72 -16.58 -16.54
CA GLN A 267 40.87 -17.89 -17.21
C GLN A 267 40.42 -19.09 -16.38
N ASP A 268 40.33 -18.95 -15.05
CA ASP A 268 39.90 -20.02 -14.14
C ASP A 268 38.37 -20.01 -13.92
N ILE A 269 37.67 -19.09 -14.58
CA ILE A 269 36.23 -18.96 -14.59
C ILE A 269 35.71 -19.61 -15.88
N GLN A 270 34.92 -20.66 -15.72
CA GLN A 270 34.29 -21.36 -16.82
C GLN A 270 32.77 -21.14 -16.78
N VAL A 271 32.22 -20.68 -17.90
CA VAL A 271 30.77 -20.49 -18.05
C VAL A 271 30.16 -21.73 -18.68
N ASN A 272 29.18 -22.31 -18.00
CA ASN A 272 28.41 -23.47 -18.46
C ASN A 272 26.95 -23.05 -18.68
N PRO A 273 26.55 -22.66 -19.90
CA PRO A 273 25.19 -22.20 -20.20
C PRO A 273 24.12 -23.19 -19.72
N GLY A 274 23.16 -22.70 -18.92
CA GLY A 274 22.08 -23.49 -18.33
C GLY A 274 22.44 -24.28 -17.06
N GLU A 275 23.72 -24.38 -16.68
CA GLU A 275 24.12 -25.02 -15.41
C GLU A 275 24.66 -24.02 -14.38
N GLY A 276 25.34 -22.97 -14.83
CA GLY A 276 25.92 -21.94 -13.97
C GLY A 276 27.35 -21.58 -14.31
N VAL A 277 28.03 -20.97 -13.34
CA VAL A 277 29.41 -20.49 -13.47
C VAL A 277 30.30 -21.28 -12.52
N GLN A 278 31.39 -21.83 -13.05
CA GLN A 278 32.39 -22.56 -12.28
C GLN A 278 33.59 -21.66 -12.02
N LEU A 279 33.88 -21.39 -10.74
CA LEU A 279 35.05 -20.65 -10.29
C LEU A 279 36.02 -21.61 -9.59
N GLY A 280 37.02 -22.13 -10.32
CA GLY A 280 37.89 -23.19 -9.83
C GLY A 280 37.10 -24.42 -9.38
N ARG A 281 37.00 -24.66 -8.06
CA ARG A 281 36.20 -25.76 -7.48
C ARG A 281 34.78 -25.36 -7.04
N LEU A 282 34.50 -24.06 -6.98
CA LEU A 282 33.20 -23.55 -6.57
C LEU A 282 32.24 -23.55 -7.77
N LYS A 283 31.13 -24.28 -7.68
CA LYS A 283 30.04 -24.24 -8.67
C LYS A 283 29.00 -23.23 -8.19
N ILE A 284 28.82 -22.15 -8.92
CA ILE A 284 27.83 -21.11 -8.66
C ILE A 284 26.62 -21.41 -9.54
N ALA A 285 25.51 -21.80 -8.92
CA ALA A 285 24.28 -22.08 -9.65
C ALA A 285 23.62 -20.75 -10.06
N THR A 286 23.11 -20.71 -11.29
CA THR A 286 22.44 -19.54 -11.85
C THR A 286 21.11 -19.92 -12.48
N ASP A 287 20.32 -18.93 -12.85
CA ASP A 287 19.23 -19.13 -13.78
C ASP A 287 19.73 -19.26 -15.24
N SER A 288 18.79 -19.40 -16.16
CA SER A 288 19.05 -19.49 -17.61
C SER A 288 19.77 -18.25 -18.19
N ALA A 289 19.68 -17.09 -17.55
CA ALA A 289 20.36 -15.87 -17.98
C ALA A 289 21.71 -15.66 -17.26
N LEU A 290 22.26 -16.70 -16.62
CA LEU A 290 23.48 -16.66 -15.81
C LEU A 290 23.42 -15.65 -14.65
N ARG A 291 22.22 -15.43 -14.11
CA ARG A 291 22.02 -14.60 -12.92
C ARG A 291 22.00 -15.49 -11.68
N MET A 292 22.75 -15.09 -10.66
CA MET A 292 22.73 -15.73 -9.34
C MET A 292 21.66 -15.06 -8.48
N HIS A 293 20.79 -15.86 -7.84
CA HIS A 293 19.88 -15.32 -6.82
C HIS A 293 20.65 -15.11 -5.51
N THR A 294 21.06 -13.86 -5.28
CA THR A 294 21.90 -13.44 -4.16
C THR A 294 21.20 -13.67 -2.83
N TYR A 295 21.95 -14.17 -1.84
CA TYR A 295 21.50 -14.21 -0.46
C TYR A 295 21.82 -12.89 0.25
N PHE A 296 20.81 -12.30 0.88
CA PHE A 296 20.99 -11.06 1.63
C PHE A 296 21.06 -11.35 3.13
N TYR A 297 22.24 -11.13 3.71
CA TYR A 297 22.50 -11.25 5.15
C TYR A 297 21.79 -10.14 5.93
N LYS A 298 21.17 -10.51 7.06
CA LYS A 298 20.53 -9.55 7.95
C LYS A 298 21.55 -8.94 8.91
N GLY A 299 21.36 -7.67 9.24
CA GLY A 299 22.05 -7.05 10.36
C GLY A 299 21.65 -7.68 11.70
N VAL A 300 22.57 -7.67 12.67
CA VAL A 300 22.35 -8.22 14.01
C VAL A 300 22.41 -7.09 15.03
N ASN A 301 21.41 -6.99 15.92
CA ASN A 301 21.35 -5.96 16.98
C ASN A 301 21.51 -4.51 16.46
N GLY A 302 20.98 -4.21 15.29
CA GLY A 302 21.07 -2.88 14.66
C GLY A 302 22.42 -2.57 13.98
N GLN A 303 23.37 -3.52 13.99
CA GLN A 303 24.62 -3.41 13.23
C GLN A 303 24.44 -3.93 11.79
N PRO A 304 25.10 -3.32 10.79
CA PRO A 304 25.08 -3.83 9.42
C PRO A 304 25.69 -5.25 9.32
N ALA A 305 25.32 -5.98 8.27
CA ALA A 305 25.84 -7.34 8.04
C ALA A 305 27.36 -7.37 7.78
N PHE A 306 27.89 -6.27 7.23
CA PHE A 306 29.32 -6.10 6.95
C PHE A 306 29.85 -4.88 7.72
N PRO A 307 31.13 -4.86 8.11
CA PRO A 307 31.73 -3.65 8.66
C PRO A 307 31.76 -2.56 7.57
N VAL A 308 31.07 -1.45 7.85
CA VAL A 308 31.03 -0.26 6.99
C VAL A 308 31.73 0.87 7.73
N ASP A 309 32.81 1.37 7.14
CA ASP A 309 33.64 2.43 7.70
C ASP A 309 33.60 3.67 6.81
N SER A 310 33.63 4.87 7.41
CA SER A 310 33.64 6.14 6.66
C SER A 310 34.95 6.31 5.89
N PHE A 311 34.88 6.75 4.63
CA PHE A 311 36.05 7.02 3.80
C PHE A 311 36.98 8.03 4.47
N TYR A 312 36.44 9.13 5.02
CA TYR A 312 37.23 10.16 5.69
C TYR A 312 37.95 9.65 6.94
N ASP A 313 37.28 8.82 7.74
CA ASP A 313 37.88 8.26 8.96
C ASP A 313 39.06 7.32 8.65
N VAL A 314 38.99 6.59 7.54
CA VAL A 314 40.12 5.77 7.07
C VAL A 314 41.22 6.65 6.48
N TYR A 315 40.84 7.62 5.65
CA TYR A 315 41.78 8.50 4.96
C TYR A 315 42.62 9.35 5.92
N THR A 316 42.03 9.80 7.02
CA THR A 316 42.72 10.59 8.07
C THR A 316 43.47 9.73 9.10
N GLY A 317 43.33 8.40 9.04
CA GLY A 317 43.98 7.47 9.96
C GLY A 317 43.30 7.30 11.32
N LYS A 318 42.09 7.85 11.51
CA LYS A 318 41.27 7.58 12.71
C LYS A 318 40.93 6.08 12.81
N ILE A 319 40.71 5.44 11.67
CA ILE A 319 40.65 3.98 11.55
C ILE A 319 41.97 3.47 10.99
N SER A 320 42.65 2.59 11.73
CA SER A 320 43.92 2.03 11.31
C SER A 320 43.77 1.13 10.08
N ALA A 321 44.64 1.30 9.09
CA ALA A 321 44.73 0.47 7.89
C ALA A 321 44.92 -1.03 8.21
N GLN A 322 45.51 -1.36 9.38
CA GLN A 322 45.69 -2.75 9.84
C GLN A 322 44.35 -3.51 9.99
N LYS A 323 43.23 -2.81 10.15
CA LYS A 323 41.88 -3.40 10.18
C LYS A 323 41.52 -4.17 8.90
N TYR A 324 42.11 -3.77 7.77
CA TYR A 324 41.83 -4.31 6.44
C TYR A 324 42.79 -5.41 5.99
N ARG A 325 43.72 -5.82 6.87
CA ARG A 325 44.68 -6.87 6.56
C ARG A 325 43.97 -8.16 6.13
N ASP A 326 44.41 -8.71 5.00
CA ASP A 326 43.88 -9.94 4.41
C ASP A 326 42.35 -9.89 4.08
N LYS A 327 41.77 -8.69 4.00
CA LYS A 327 40.35 -8.48 3.65
C LYS A 327 40.16 -8.04 2.20
N ILE A 328 38.99 -8.35 1.65
CA ILE A 328 38.47 -7.75 0.42
C ILE A 328 37.80 -6.44 0.81
N VAL A 329 38.31 -5.33 0.30
CA VAL A 329 37.86 -3.98 0.64
C VAL A 329 37.09 -3.42 -0.54
N LEU A 330 35.83 -3.05 -0.33
CA LEU A 330 34.98 -2.42 -1.34
C LEU A 330 34.88 -0.93 -1.05
N ILE A 331 35.22 -0.09 -2.01
CA ILE A 331 35.10 1.36 -1.88
C ILE A 331 33.92 1.81 -2.74
N GLY A 332 32.98 2.55 -2.15
CA GLY A 332 31.84 3.03 -2.92
C GLY A 332 30.91 4.02 -2.24
N ALA A 333 30.08 4.63 -3.07
CA ALA A 333 29.13 5.66 -2.66
C ALA A 333 27.98 5.12 -1.81
N SER A 334 27.77 5.74 -0.65
CA SER A 334 26.61 5.49 0.23
C SER A 334 25.84 6.76 0.61
N ALA A 335 26.44 7.94 0.39
CA ALA A 335 25.80 9.24 0.58
C ALA A 335 24.56 9.44 -0.31
N ALA A 336 23.56 10.15 0.22
CA ALA A 336 22.34 10.46 -0.52
C ALA A 336 22.63 11.39 -1.72
N GLY A 337 22.14 11.01 -2.90
CA GLY A 337 22.37 11.78 -4.13
C GLY A 337 23.72 11.55 -4.82
N VAL A 338 24.61 10.75 -4.22
CA VAL A 338 25.87 10.31 -4.85
C VAL A 338 25.80 8.84 -5.26
N GLY A 339 25.39 7.96 -4.34
CA GLY A 339 25.21 6.53 -4.62
C GLY A 339 23.78 6.19 -5.05
N THR A 340 23.62 5.12 -5.82
CA THR A 340 22.29 4.55 -6.08
C THR A 340 21.86 3.68 -4.91
N LEU A 341 20.79 4.08 -4.21
CA LEU A 341 20.15 3.23 -3.22
C LEU A 341 19.29 2.17 -3.93
N GLN A 342 19.44 0.92 -3.49
CA GLN A 342 18.84 -0.25 -4.09
C GLN A 342 17.87 -0.89 -3.10
N VAL A 343 16.68 -1.25 -3.58
CA VAL A 343 15.71 -2.04 -2.81
C VAL A 343 16.15 -3.50 -2.85
N THR A 344 16.26 -4.14 -1.70
CA THR A 344 16.72 -5.53 -1.53
C THR A 344 15.76 -6.27 -0.58
N PRO A 345 15.78 -7.61 -0.53
CA PRO A 345 14.93 -8.38 0.38
C PRO A 345 15.03 -8.03 1.87
N VAL A 346 16.14 -7.43 2.31
CA VAL A 346 16.41 -7.08 3.72
C VAL A 346 16.39 -5.58 4.02
N SER A 347 16.55 -4.74 2.99
CA SER A 347 16.62 -3.29 3.15
C SER A 347 16.00 -2.59 1.93
N TRP A 348 15.20 -1.56 2.19
CA TRP A 348 14.53 -0.73 1.18
C TRP A 348 15.43 0.39 0.62
N GLY A 349 16.66 0.55 1.14
CA GLY A 349 17.62 1.55 0.68
C GLY A 349 19.05 1.13 0.97
N MET A 350 19.53 0.08 0.30
CA MET A 350 20.90 -0.43 0.43
C MET A 350 21.84 0.27 -0.56
N PRO A 351 23.00 0.81 -0.12
CA PRO A 351 24.02 1.32 -1.03
C PRO A 351 24.56 0.23 -1.96
N SER A 352 24.86 0.57 -3.22
CA SER A 352 25.34 -0.39 -4.22
C SER A 352 26.61 -1.14 -3.80
N ALA A 353 27.54 -0.48 -3.10
CA ALA A 353 28.75 -1.11 -2.57
C ALA A 353 28.43 -2.18 -1.51
N VAL A 354 27.38 -1.97 -0.70
CA VAL A 354 26.91 -2.94 0.29
C VAL A 354 26.18 -4.09 -0.41
N THR A 355 25.37 -3.81 -1.45
CA THR A 355 24.78 -4.87 -2.29
C THR A 355 25.86 -5.75 -2.92
N LEU A 356 26.94 -5.14 -3.43
CA LEU A 356 28.08 -5.87 -3.97
C LEU A 356 28.75 -6.76 -2.90
N ALA A 357 28.83 -6.30 -1.64
CA ALA A 357 29.31 -7.10 -0.51
C ALA A 357 28.42 -8.33 -0.26
N HIS A 358 27.09 -8.19 -0.38
CA HIS A 358 26.15 -9.31 -0.32
C HIS A 358 26.37 -10.32 -1.45
N SER A 359 26.50 -9.87 -2.70
CA SER A 359 26.78 -10.73 -3.85
C SER A 359 28.12 -11.44 -3.70
N LEU A 360 29.17 -10.72 -3.29
CA LEU A 360 30.51 -11.28 -3.07
C LEU A 360 30.52 -12.32 -1.93
N SER A 361 29.89 -12.03 -0.80
CA SER A 361 29.77 -12.99 0.31
C SER A 361 28.97 -14.22 -0.09
N SER A 362 27.91 -14.04 -0.87
CA SER A 362 27.09 -15.13 -1.41
C SER A 362 27.92 -16.08 -2.25
N ILE A 363 28.80 -15.55 -3.12
CA ILE A 363 29.72 -16.37 -3.92
C ILE A 363 30.71 -17.10 -3.01
N LEU A 364 31.40 -16.40 -2.11
CA LEU A 364 32.45 -17.00 -1.27
C LEU A 364 31.94 -18.07 -0.29
N GLN A 365 30.72 -17.90 0.23
CA GLN A 365 30.11 -18.84 1.18
C GLN A 365 29.29 -19.94 0.48
N GLY A 366 28.96 -19.78 -0.81
CA GLY A 366 28.02 -20.67 -1.50
C GLY A 366 26.57 -20.44 -1.06
N ASP A 367 26.23 -19.21 -0.67
CA ASP A 367 24.90 -18.82 -0.21
C ASP A 367 24.12 -18.18 -1.35
N PHE A 368 23.39 -18.98 -2.11
CA PHE A 368 22.50 -18.49 -3.18
C PHE A 368 21.30 -19.41 -3.35
N PHE A 369 20.24 -18.88 -3.94
CA PHE A 369 19.05 -19.67 -4.26
C PHE A 369 19.10 -20.22 -5.68
N VAL A 370 18.58 -21.42 -5.87
CA VAL A 370 18.54 -22.08 -7.17
C VAL A 370 17.11 -22.29 -7.61
N VAL A 371 16.84 -22.03 -8.89
CA VAL A 371 15.60 -22.43 -9.57
C VAL A 371 15.96 -23.60 -10.49
N PRO A 372 15.70 -24.86 -10.10
CA PRO A 372 16.05 -26.01 -10.92
C PRO A 372 15.28 -26.03 -12.26
N ASP A 373 15.87 -26.58 -13.31
CA ASP A 373 15.20 -26.68 -14.64
C ASP A 373 13.87 -27.45 -14.59
N TRP A 374 13.80 -28.47 -13.74
CA TRP A 374 12.59 -29.27 -13.55
C TRP A 374 11.48 -28.54 -12.77
N ALA A 375 11.79 -27.39 -12.14
CA ALA A 375 10.84 -26.62 -11.35
C ALA A 375 9.63 -26.18 -12.18
N ALA A 376 9.84 -25.80 -13.45
CA ALA A 376 8.75 -25.42 -14.36
C ALA A 376 7.74 -26.56 -14.57
N LEU A 377 8.22 -27.79 -14.77
CA LEU A 377 7.36 -28.96 -14.92
C LEU A 377 6.57 -29.25 -13.64
N VAL A 378 7.21 -29.12 -12.47
CA VAL A 378 6.54 -29.32 -11.17
C VAL A 378 5.48 -28.24 -10.93
N GLN A 379 5.77 -26.98 -11.25
CA GLN A 379 4.82 -25.88 -11.14
C GLN A 379 3.57 -26.13 -12.00
N ILE A 380 3.76 -26.55 -13.25
CA ILE A 380 2.65 -26.92 -14.15
C ILE A 380 1.86 -28.11 -13.57
N ALA A 381 2.54 -29.14 -13.08
CA ALA A 381 1.88 -30.31 -12.49
C ALA A 381 1.04 -29.93 -11.26
N VAL A 382 1.57 -29.12 -10.34
CA VAL A 382 0.86 -28.64 -9.16
C VAL A 382 -0.33 -27.76 -9.55
N PHE A 383 -0.17 -26.88 -10.53
CA PHE A 383 -1.27 -26.07 -11.06
C PHE A 383 -2.41 -26.92 -11.63
N LEU A 384 -2.09 -27.97 -12.39
CA LEU A 384 -3.08 -28.90 -12.92
C LEU A 384 -3.77 -29.69 -11.81
N LEU A 385 -3.05 -30.11 -10.77
CA LEU A 385 -3.63 -30.80 -9.62
C LEU A 385 -4.60 -29.90 -8.83
N VAL A 386 -4.24 -28.64 -8.59
CA VAL A 386 -5.13 -27.65 -7.97
C VAL A 386 -6.37 -27.41 -8.84
N THR A 387 -6.19 -27.28 -10.16
CA THR A 387 -7.30 -27.14 -11.11
C THR A 387 -8.24 -28.35 -11.04
N LEU A 388 -7.68 -29.57 -11.02
CA LEU A 388 -8.44 -30.82 -10.93
C LEU A 388 -9.24 -30.90 -9.62
N TYR A 389 -8.62 -30.48 -8.50
CA TYR A 389 -9.28 -30.38 -7.21
C TYR A 389 -10.49 -29.44 -7.25
N LEU A 390 -10.31 -28.22 -7.77
CA LEU A 390 -11.37 -27.21 -7.89
C LEU A 390 -12.52 -27.68 -8.80
N VAL A 391 -12.20 -28.40 -9.87
CA VAL A 391 -13.16 -28.83 -10.90
C VAL A 391 -13.92 -30.10 -10.50
N LEU A 392 -13.24 -31.11 -9.95
CA LEU A 392 -13.83 -32.43 -9.70
C LEU A 392 -14.22 -32.67 -8.24
N LEU A 393 -13.37 -32.26 -7.30
CA LEU A 393 -13.52 -32.63 -5.89
C LEU A 393 -14.32 -31.59 -5.11
N LEU A 394 -13.99 -30.30 -5.28
CA LEU A 394 -14.63 -29.21 -4.54
C LEU A 394 -16.16 -29.21 -4.66
N PRO A 395 -16.80 -29.38 -5.84
CA PRO A 395 -18.26 -29.36 -5.96
C PRO A 395 -18.95 -30.55 -5.29
N ARG A 396 -18.20 -31.62 -4.95
CA ARG A 396 -18.73 -32.84 -4.32
C ARG A 396 -18.63 -32.81 -2.80
N LEU A 397 -17.91 -31.83 -2.23
CA LEU A 397 -17.68 -31.71 -0.81
C LEU A 397 -18.73 -30.80 -0.15
N LYS A 398 -19.07 -31.09 1.11
CA LYS A 398 -19.84 -30.16 1.95
C LYS A 398 -18.97 -28.94 2.28
N ALA A 399 -19.59 -27.79 2.53
CA ALA A 399 -18.88 -26.52 2.78
C ALA A 399 -17.76 -26.64 3.83
N ALA A 400 -18.03 -27.25 4.99
CA ALA A 400 -17.02 -27.45 6.03
C ALA A 400 -15.85 -28.34 5.58
N SER A 401 -16.13 -29.48 4.93
CA SER A 401 -15.09 -30.36 4.39
C SER A 401 -14.29 -29.72 3.25
N ALA A 402 -14.95 -28.91 2.42
CA ALA A 402 -14.32 -28.17 1.33
C ALA A 402 -13.35 -27.10 1.87
N ALA A 403 -13.75 -26.37 2.93
CA ALA A 403 -12.89 -25.39 3.59
C ALA A 403 -11.66 -26.04 4.23
N ILE A 404 -11.85 -27.16 4.96
CA ILE A 404 -10.74 -27.91 5.58
C ILE A 404 -9.77 -28.45 4.52
N ALA A 405 -10.29 -29.10 3.46
CA ALA A 405 -9.46 -29.65 2.40
C ALA A 405 -8.67 -28.54 1.66
N THR A 406 -9.33 -27.42 1.35
CA THR A 406 -8.69 -26.26 0.71
C THR A 406 -7.60 -25.67 1.61
N GLY A 407 -7.89 -25.48 2.90
CA GLY A 407 -6.92 -25.00 3.87
C GLY A 407 -5.71 -25.92 4.03
N ALA A 408 -5.93 -27.25 4.03
CA ALA A 408 -4.84 -28.23 4.10
C ALA A 408 -3.94 -28.21 2.86
N ILE A 409 -4.52 -28.12 1.65
CA ILE A 409 -3.73 -28.01 0.40
C ILE A 409 -2.95 -26.70 0.40
N LEU A 410 -3.59 -25.58 0.76
CA LEU A 410 -2.92 -24.28 0.82
C LEU A 410 -1.74 -24.30 1.81
N ALA A 411 -1.96 -24.80 3.02
CA ALA A 411 -0.90 -24.95 4.02
C ALA A 411 0.23 -25.84 3.48
N GLY A 412 -0.10 -26.95 2.82
CA GLY A 412 0.87 -27.82 2.17
C GLY A 412 1.73 -27.10 1.12
N LEU A 413 1.12 -26.28 0.25
CA LEU A 413 1.85 -25.50 -0.76
C LEU A 413 2.78 -24.46 -0.12
N LEU A 414 2.27 -23.68 0.83
CA LEU A 414 3.05 -22.64 1.50
C LEU A 414 4.18 -23.23 2.35
N SER A 415 3.92 -24.31 3.08
CA SER A 415 4.93 -25.02 3.85
C SER A 415 5.98 -25.65 2.94
N THR A 416 5.59 -26.26 1.81
CA THR A 416 6.55 -26.83 0.86
C THR A 416 7.46 -25.76 0.29
N HIS A 417 6.91 -24.63 -0.15
CA HIS A 417 7.68 -23.47 -0.60
C HIS A 417 8.69 -23.02 0.46
N LEU A 418 8.23 -22.79 1.69
CA LEU A 418 9.06 -22.30 2.79
C LEU A 418 10.16 -23.31 3.18
N VAL A 419 9.83 -24.59 3.27
CA VAL A 419 10.78 -25.65 3.63
C VAL A 419 11.88 -25.79 2.57
N LEU A 420 11.53 -25.78 1.29
CA LEU A 420 12.52 -25.86 0.20
C LEU A 420 13.46 -24.65 0.21
N MET A 421 12.93 -23.45 0.43
CA MET A 421 13.72 -22.23 0.56
C MET A 421 14.69 -22.31 1.75
N VAL A 422 14.19 -22.65 2.94
CA VAL A 422 14.99 -22.62 4.18
C VAL A 422 16.02 -23.75 4.24
N THR A 423 15.65 -24.96 3.80
CA THR A 423 16.50 -26.16 3.98
C THR A 423 17.39 -26.47 2.79
N GLN A 424 16.92 -26.18 1.56
CA GLN A 424 17.62 -26.57 0.33
C GLN A 424 18.05 -25.36 -0.51
N ALA A 425 17.75 -24.13 -0.08
CA ALA A 425 17.97 -22.92 -0.88
C ALA A 425 17.38 -23.04 -2.30
N MET A 426 16.25 -23.72 -2.43
CA MET A 426 15.58 -23.89 -3.71
C MET A 426 14.31 -23.04 -3.75
N TRP A 427 14.20 -22.24 -4.79
CA TRP A 427 13.03 -21.41 -5.02
C TRP A 427 12.09 -22.07 -6.01
N LEU A 428 11.02 -22.68 -5.48
CA LEU A 428 9.92 -23.24 -6.26
C LEU A 428 8.73 -22.27 -6.24
N GLN A 429 8.33 -21.78 -7.42
CA GLN A 429 7.26 -20.80 -7.58
C GLN A 429 5.87 -21.46 -7.41
N LEU A 430 5.29 -21.36 -6.22
CA LEU A 430 4.04 -22.03 -5.82
C LEU A 430 2.91 -21.06 -5.46
N MET A 431 3.12 -19.75 -5.57
CA MET A 431 2.09 -18.76 -5.28
C MET A 431 1.01 -18.71 -6.37
N LEU A 432 1.34 -18.96 -7.63
CA LEU A 432 0.33 -19.10 -8.70
C LEU A 432 -0.73 -20.17 -8.39
N PRO A 433 -0.36 -21.46 -8.14
CA PRO A 433 -1.35 -22.46 -7.77
C PRO A 433 -2.02 -22.17 -6.41
N ALA A 434 -1.33 -21.55 -5.45
CA ALA A 434 -1.92 -21.17 -4.16
C ALA A 434 -3.01 -20.09 -4.31
N ALA A 435 -2.76 -19.07 -5.15
CA ALA A 435 -3.71 -18.00 -5.45
C ALA A 435 -4.92 -18.54 -6.23
N LEU A 436 -4.70 -19.40 -7.23
CA LEU A 436 -5.77 -20.11 -7.93
C LEU A 436 -6.65 -20.90 -6.96
N LEU A 437 -6.04 -21.62 -6.02
CA LEU A 437 -6.76 -22.43 -5.03
C LEU A 437 -7.69 -21.56 -4.17
N LEU A 438 -7.17 -20.44 -3.64
CA LEU A 438 -7.93 -19.53 -2.77
C LEU A 438 -9.06 -18.82 -3.51
N VAL A 439 -8.74 -18.16 -4.64
CA VAL A 439 -9.71 -17.40 -5.42
C VAL A 439 -10.73 -18.34 -6.07
N GLY A 440 -10.27 -19.50 -6.59
CA GLY A 440 -11.12 -20.54 -7.13
C GLY A 440 -12.10 -21.09 -6.09
N HIS A 441 -11.65 -21.35 -4.87
CA HIS A 441 -12.53 -21.77 -3.78
C HIS A 441 -13.60 -20.72 -3.50
N LEU A 442 -13.21 -19.45 -3.34
CA LEU A 442 -14.13 -18.36 -3.04
C LEU A 442 -15.19 -18.21 -4.14
N LEU A 443 -14.77 -18.08 -5.40
CA LEU A 443 -15.68 -17.86 -6.53
C LEU A 443 -16.67 -19.04 -6.71
N LEU A 444 -16.18 -20.28 -6.63
CA LEU A 444 -17.02 -21.45 -6.84
C LEU A 444 -18.01 -21.67 -5.68
N THR A 445 -17.59 -21.42 -4.44
CA THR A 445 -18.47 -21.55 -3.26
C THR A 445 -19.53 -20.44 -3.23
N THR A 446 -19.17 -19.19 -3.56
CA THR A 446 -20.13 -18.09 -3.71
C THR A 446 -21.14 -18.39 -4.83
N LYS A 447 -20.70 -18.88 -6.00
CA LYS A 447 -21.62 -19.31 -7.06
C LYS A 447 -22.59 -20.37 -6.57
N HIS A 448 -22.10 -21.37 -5.84
CA HIS A 448 -22.92 -22.46 -5.30
C HIS A 448 -23.97 -21.94 -4.31
N PHE A 449 -23.57 -21.03 -3.42
CA PHE A 449 -24.45 -20.39 -2.45
C PHE A 449 -25.58 -19.61 -3.14
N LEU A 450 -25.24 -18.75 -4.11
CA LEU A 450 -26.22 -17.95 -4.85
C LEU A 450 -27.20 -18.81 -5.68
N LEU A 451 -26.73 -19.93 -6.23
CA LEU A 451 -27.58 -20.87 -6.95
C LEU A 451 -28.53 -21.61 -5.99
N ALA A 452 -28.04 -22.01 -4.82
CA ALA A 452 -28.86 -22.65 -3.79
C ALA A 452 -29.96 -21.71 -3.26
N GLU A 453 -29.63 -20.44 -3.04
CA GLU A 453 -30.59 -19.42 -2.57
C GLU A 453 -31.68 -19.16 -3.61
N ARG A 454 -31.32 -19.03 -4.90
CA ARG A 454 -32.30 -18.94 -6.00
C ARG A 454 -33.19 -20.18 -6.10
N GLY A 455 -32.64 -21.36 -5.86
CA GLY A 455 -33.41 -22.61 -5.82
C GLY A 455 -34.41 -22.62 -4.67
N LYS A 456 -33.99 -22.15 -3.48
CA LYS A 456 -34.86 -22.04 -2.30
C LYS A 456 -36.00 -21.05 -2.53
N LEU A 457 -35.72 -19.86 -3.06
CA LEU A 457 -36.75 -18.87 -3.38
C LEU A 457 -37.80 -19.40 -4.36
N ARG A 458 -37.38 -20.19 -5.36
CA ARG A 458 -38.31 -20.82 -6.31
C ARG A 458 -39.17 -21.90 -5.63
N SER A 459 -38.56 -22.73 -4.77
CA SER A 459 -39.30 -23.72 -3.99
C SER A 459 -40.29 -23.09 -3.01
N ASP A 460 -39.93 -21.97 -2.39
CA ASP A 460 -40.80 -21.23 -1.47
C ASP A 460 -41.99 -20.62 -2.22
N ALA A 461 -41.76 -20.10 -3.44
CA ALA A 461 -42.83 -19.62 -4.33
C ALA A 461 -43.78 -20.75 -4.79
N ASP A 462 -43.23 -21.89 -5.25
CA ASP A 462 -44.03 -23.05 -5.66
C ASP A 462 -44.87 -23.61 -4.49
N SER A 463 -44.34 -23.57 -3.26
CA SER A 463 -45.04 -23.95 -2.03
C SER A 463 -46.19 -22.97 -1.68
N ALA A 464 -45.99 -21.67 -1.90
CA ALA A 464 -47.01 -20.65 -1.69
C ALA A 464 -48.20 -20.83 -2.64
N GLU A 465 -47.96 -21.09 -3.93
CA GLU A 465 -49.03 -21.37 -4.90
C GLU A 465 -49.83 -22.63 -4.54
N SER A 466 -49.14 -23.70 -4.14
CA SER A 466 -49.78 -24.94 -3.70
C SER A 466 -50.70 -24.73 -2.49
N ASN A 467 -50.27 -23.94 -1.49
CA ASN A 467 -51.11 -23.59 -0.34
C ASN A 467 -52.31 -22.73 -0.73
N ARG A 468 -52.18 -21.83 -1.71
CA ARG A 468 -53.29 -21.01 -2.25
C ARG A 468 -54.36 -21.88 -2.90
N MET A 469 -53.96 -22.86 -3.72
CA MET A 469 -54.88 -23.80 -4.37
C MET A 469 -55.62 -24.69 -3.36
N LEU A 470 -54.91 -25.19 -2.34
CA LEU A 470 -55.52 -25.97 -1.26
C LEU A 470 -56.53 -25.15 -0.46
N GLY A 471 -56.21 -23.89 -0.15
CA GLY A 471 -57.13 -22.99 0.55
C GLY A 471 -58.43 -22.76 -0.22
N LEU A 472 -58.34 -22.52 -1.54
CA LEU A 472 -59.50 -22.35 -2.41
C LEU A 472 -60.38 -23.62 -2.48
N ALA A 473 -59.75 -24.80 -2.53
CA ALA A 473 -60.47 -26.07 -2.53
C ALA A 473 -61.27 -26.28 -1.23
N PHE A 474 -60.68 -26.00 -0.06
CA PHE A 474 -61.37 -26.11 1.23
C PHE A 474 -62.48 -25.07 1.40
N GLN A 475 -62.28 -23.85 0.88
CA GLN A 475 -63.31 -22.82 0.87
C GLN A 475 -64.54 -23.27 0.06
N GLY A 476 -64.32 -23.85 -1.14
CA GLY A 476 -65.39 -24.40 -1.98
C GLY A 476 -66.16 -25.57 -1.33
N GLN A 477 -65.50 -26.34 -0.44
CA GLN A 477 -66.14 -27.41 0.35
C GLN A 477 -66.84 -26.89 1.62
N GLY A 478 -66.78 -25.58 1.90
CA GLY A 478 -67.37 -24.95 3.07
C GLY A 478 -66.58 -25.13 4.37
N GLN A 479 -65.35 -25.66 4.32
CA GLN A 479 -64.41 -25.82 5.42
C GLN A 479 -63.56 -24.55 5.59
N LEU A 480 -64.21 -23.47 6.01
CA LEU A 480 -63.65 -22.12 5.99
C LEU A 480 -62.46 -21.92 6.95
N ASP A 481 -62.42 -22.64 8.07
CA ASP A 481 -61.31 -22.56 9.05
C ASP A 481 -59.99 -23.07 8.48
N ILE A 482 -60.05 -24.25 7.83
CA ILE A 482 -58.88 -24.87 7.20
C ILE A 482 -58.42 -24.04 6.01
N ALA A 483 -59.36 -23.45 5.27
CA ALA A 483 -59.05 -22.52 4.18
C ALA A 483 -58.26 -21.31 4.69
N PHE A 484 -58.69 -20.69 5.80
CA PHE A 484 -57.99 -19.56 6.39
C PHE A 484 -56.57 -19.93 6.84
N ASP A 485 -56.38 -21.08 7.50
CA ASP A 485 -55.05 -21.56 7.90
C ASP A 485 -54.10 -21.83 6.73
N LYS A 486 -54.63 -22.19 5.56
CA LYS A 486 -53.83 -22.36 4.34
C LYS A 486 -53.49 -21.03 3.69
N PHE A 487 -54.44 -20.09 3.62
CA PHE A 487 -54.19 -18.76 3.07
C PHE A 487 -53.17 -17.96 3.90
N ARG A 488 -53.12 -18.14 5.22
CA ARG A 488 -52.10 -17.52 6.09
C ARG A 488 -50.67 -17.97 5.81
N LYS A 489 -50.46 -19.05 5.06
CA LYS A 489 -49.14 -19.57 4.65
C LYS A 489 -48.70 -19.05 3.29
N VAL A 490 -49.54 -18.27 2.62
CA VAL A 490 -49.26 -17.65 1.32
C VAL A 490 -48.89 -16.19 1.57
N PRO A 491 -47.85 -15.64 0.90
CA PRO A 491 -47.55 -14.21 0.98
C PRO A 491 -48.77 -13.37 0.57
N LEU A 492 -49.07 -12.32 1.33
CA LEU A 492 -50.17 -11.41 1.04
C LEU A 492 -49.87 -10.57 -0.22
N ASP A 493 -50.65 -10.79 -1.27
CA ASP A 493 -50.71 -10.01 -2.50
C ASP A 493 -52.15 -9.51 -2.74
N GLU A 494 -52.36 -8.57 -3.67
CA GLU A 494 -53.71 -8.07 -3.99
C GLU A 494 -54.68 -9.20 -4.40
N GLY A 495 -54.17 -10.25 -5.05
CA GLY A 495 -54.98 -11.40 -5.45
C GLY A 495 -55.43 -12.28 -4.28
N LEU A 496 -54.61 -12.48 -3.24
CA LEU A 496 -54.98 -13.20 -2.03
C LEU A 496 -55.89 -12.34 -1.15
N MET A 497 -55.73 -11.02 -1.17
CA MET A 497 -56.64 -10.09 -0.50
C MET A 497 -58.08 -10.23 -1.01
N GLU A 498 -58.29 -10.42 -2.32
CA GLU A 498 -59.63 -10.73 -2.85
C GLU A 498 -60.17 -12.07 -2.35
N VAL A 499 -59.32 -13.10 -2.26
CA VAL A 499 -59.72 -14.43 -1.78
C VAL A 499 -60.07 -14.41 -0.29
N LEU A 500 -59.26 -13.73 0.53
CA LEU A 500 -59.50 -13.55 1.97
C LEU A 500 -60.73 -12.68 2.23
N TYR A 501 -60.98 -11.65 1.41
CA TYR A 501 -62.20 -10.84 1.51
C TYR A 501 -63.44 -11.71 1.33
N ASN A 502 -63.46 -12.52 0.27
CA ASN A 502 -64.56 -13.46 0.01
C ASN A 502 -64.72 -14.51 1.13
N LEU A 503 -63.60 -14.98 1.69
CA LEU A 503 -63.63 -15.89 2.84
C LEU A 503 -64.25 -15.23 4.08
N GLY A 504 -63.94 -13.96 4.35
CA GLY A 504 -64.57 -13.17 5.42
C GLY A 504 -66.08 -13.03 5.21
N LEU A 505 -66.52 -12.77 3.97
CA LEU A 505 -67.95 -12.77 3.61
C LEU A 505 -68.60 -14.14 3.85
N ASP A 506 -67.90 -15.23 3.54
CA ASP A 506 -68.41 -16.59 3.78
C ASP A 506 -68.66 -16.86 5.27
N PHE A 507 -67.77 -16.35 6.14
CA PHE A 507 -67.96 -16.41 7.59
C PHE A 507 -69.15 -15.55 8.07
N GLU A 508 -69.35 -14.35 7.51
CA GLU A 508 -70.52 -13.50 7.80
C GLU A 508 -71.82 -14.18 7.38
N ARG A 509 -71.87 -14.80 6.19
CA ARG A 509 -73.06 -15.54 5.70
C ARG A 509 -73.46 -16.68 6.63
N LYS A 510 -72.49 -17.31 7.29
CA LYS A 510 -72.71 -18.37 8.30
C LYS A 510 -72.92 -17.83 9.73
N ARG A 511 -73.04 -16.51 9.92
CA ARG A 511 -73.17 -15.82 11.22
C ARG A 511 -72.00 -16.06 12.18
N GLN A 512 -70.81 -16.35 11.67
CA GLN A 512 -69.59 -16.56 12.45
C GLN A 512 -68.76 -15.27 12.53
N PHE A 513 -69.33 -14.22 13.13
CA PHE A 513 -68.75 -12.87 13.14
C PHE A 513 -67.38 -12.78 13.82
N ASN A 514 -67.12 -13.58 14.87
CA ASN A 514 -65.80 -13.64 15.52
C ASN A 514 -64.69 -14.13 14.58
N LYS A 515 -65.02 -15.06 13.67
CA LYS A 515 -64.07 -15.60 12.69
C LYS A 515 -63.93 -14.65 11.50
N ALA A 516 -65.03 -14.05 11.03
CA ALA A 516 -64.98 -12.99 10.04
C ALA A 516 -64.10 -11.82 10.49
N GLU A 517 -64.23 -11.39 11.76
CA GLU A 517 -63.37 -10.38 12.38
C GLU A 517 -61.89 -10.78 12.33
N SER A 518 -61.56 -12.04 12.61
CA SER A 518 -60.16 -12.50 12.54
C SER A 518 -59.57 -12.48 11.12
N VAL A 519 -60.38 -12.78 10.10
CA VAL A 519 -59.97 -12.71 8.69
C VAL A 519 -59.79 -11.26 8.26
N PHE A 520 -60.77 -10.39 8.57
CA PHE A 520 -60.71 -8.97 8.21
C PHE A 520 -59.61 -8.22 8.96
N ARG A 521 -59.33 -8.58 10.21
CA ARG A 521 -58.20 -8.03 10.97
C ARG A 521 -56.87 -8.42 10.33
N TYR A 522 -56.70 -9.70 9.98
CA TYR A 522 -55.50 -10.17 9.28
C TYR A 522 -55.29 -9.46 7.93
N MET A 523 -56.36 -9.14 7.22
CA MET A 523 -56.30 -8.33 6.00
C MET A 523 -55.94 -6.86 6.25
N SER A 524 -56.47 -6.27 7.33
CA SER A 524 -56.26 -4.85 7.66
C SER A 524 -54.82 -4.53 8.03
N GLU A 525 -54.08 -5.52 8.54
CA GLU A 525 -52.64 -5.41 8.81
C GLU A 525 -51.82 -5.17 7.53
N TYR A 526 -52.31 -5.62 6.38
CA TYR A 526 -51.66 -5.44 5.09
C TYR A 526 -52.16 -4.20 4.33
N ASN A 527 -53.47 -4.06 4.16
CA ASN A 527 -54.08 -2.89 3.54
C ASN A 527 -55.47 -2.61 4.14
N ALA A 528 -55.52 -1.64 5.05
CA ALA A 528 -56.75 -1.23 5.72
C ALA A 528 -57.78 -0.56 4.79
N GLN A 529 -57.32 0.03 3.67
CA GLN A 529 -58.18 0.72 2.69
C GLN A 529 -58.68 -0.21 1.58
N PHE A 530 -58.52 -1.52 1.71
CA PHE A 530 -58.96 -2.48 0.72
C PHE A 530 -60.50 -2.57 0.68
N ARG A 531 -61.14 -1.98 -0.34
CA ARG A 531 -62.61 -1.91 -0.52
C ARG A 531 -63.31 -1.25 0.69
N ASP A 532 -64.29 -1.92 1.30
CA ASP A 532 -65.07 -1.50 2.47
C ASP A 532 -64.61 -2.24 3.76
N LEU A 533 -63.36 -2.73 3.78
CA LEU A 533 -62.83 -3.58 4.86
C LEU A 533 -62.90 -2.91 6.25
N GLU A 534 -62.60 -1.62 6.35
CA GLU A 534 -62.68 -0.86 7.61
C GLU A 534 -64.12 -0.87 8.18
N GLN A 535 -65.11 -0.60 7.32
CA GLN A 535 -66.52 -0.61 7.70
C GLN A 535 -67.01 -2.01 8.10
N ARG A 536 -66.54 -3.06 7.40
CA ARG A 536 -66.89 -4.45 7.70
C ARG A 536 -66.20 -4.99 8.95
N LEU A 537 -64.95 -4.59 9.21
CA LEU A 537 -64.25 -4.96 10.43
C LEU A 537 -64.94 -4.37 11.64
N ASP A 538 -65.36 -3.10 11.57
CA ASP A 538 -66.14 -2.45 12.63
C ASP A 538 -67.51 -3.11 12.82
N LEU A 539 -68.21 -3.45 11.74
CA LEU A 539 -69.48 -4.19 11.79
C LEU A 539 -69.30 -5.58 12.43
N ALA A 540 -68.31 -6.35 11.99
CA ALA A 540 -68.02 -7.68 12.51
C ALA A 540 -67.64 -7.63 14.00
N ARG A 541 -66.92 -6.59 14.43
CA ARG A 541 -66.54 -6.32 15.82
C ARG A 541 -67.74 -5.92 16.69
N GLN A 542 -68.65 -5.09 16.18
CA GLN A 542 -69.88 -4.73 16.90
C GLN A 542 -70.82 -5.94 17.04
N MET A 543 -70.93 -6.75 15.98
CA MET A 543 -71.76 -7.96 15.96
C MET A 543 -71.16 -9.08 16.84
N SER A 544 -69.83 -9.22 16.89
CA SER A 544 -69.15 -10.15 17.81
C SER A 544 -69.37 -9.74 19.27
N GLN A 545 -69.32 -8.44 19.59
CA GLN A 545 -69.56 -7.90 20.93
C GLN A 545 -71.04 -7.98 21.35
N THR A 546 -71.99 -7.78 20.42
CA THR A 546 -73.43 -7.86 20.69
C THR A 546 -73.88 -9.28 21.03
N VAL A 547 -73.27 -10.30 20.42
CA VAL A 547 -73.54 -11.71 20.74
C VAL A 547 -72.99 -12.10 22.14
N ILE A 548 -72.06 -11.33 22.69
CA ILE A 548 -71.49 -11.55 24.02
C ILE A 548 -72.26 -10.79 25.13
N LEU A 549 -73.01 -9.73 24.80
CA LEU A 549 -73.72 -8.85 25.75
C LEU A 549 -75.25 -9.04 25.77
N GLY A 550 -75.73 -10.28 25.64
CA GLY A 550 -77.13 -10.64 25.85
C GLY A 550 -77.45 -10.96 27.31
N GLY A 551 -77.54 -9.96 28.19
CA GLY A 551 -78.05 -10.13 29.56
C GLY A 551 -78.09 -8.87 30.43
N GLY A 552 -79.29 -8.29 30.62
CA GLY A 552 -79.66 -7.48 31.80
C GLY A 552 -79.51 -5.96 31.72
N ILE A 553 -80.60 -5.25 32.00
CA ILE A 553 -80.81 -3.79 31.92
C ILE A 553 -80.56 -3.12 33.29
N ASN A 554 -79.81 -2.00 33.35
CA ASN A 554 -80.15 -0.72 34.05
C ASN A 554 -78.92 0.16 34.37
N GLY A 555 -79.03 1.46 34.04
CA GLY A 555 -78.67 2.56 34.95
C GLY A 555 -77.26 3.17 34.93
N ARG A 556 -77.21 4.43 34.44
CA ARG A 556 -76.29 5.56 34.78
C ARG A 556 -74.88 5.63 34.16
N THR A 557 -74.62 6.81 33.61
CA THR A 557 -73.38 7.40 33.08
C THR A 557 -72.22 7.44 34.11
N PRO A 558 -70.95 7.43 33.65
CA PRO A 558 -70.23 8.70 33.50
C PRO A 558 -69.40 8.86 32.20
N ALA A 559 -69.21 10.15 31.88
CA ALA A 559 -68.29 10.88 30.99
C ALA A 559 -67.21 10.17 30.13
N PRO A 560 -66.86 10.78 28.96
CA PRO A 560 -65.89 10.24 28.03
C PRO A 560 -64.46 10.58 28.46
N MET A 561 -63.61 9.57 28.60
CA MET A 561 -62.16 9.76 28.55
C MET A 561 -61.74 9.48 27.11
N VAL A 562 -61.42 10.55 26.39
CA VAL A 562 -60.78 10.52 25.08
C VAL A 562 -59.51 9.69 25.20
N LEU A 563 -59.43 8.59 24.44
CA LEU A 563 -58.21 7.84 24.22
C LEU A 563 -57.96 7.79 22.72
N ASP A 564 -56.78 8.28 22.39
CA ASP A 564 -56.26 8.65 21.10
C ASP A 564 -56.07 7.45 20.17
N ASN A 565 -56.30 7.70 18.88
CA ASN A 565 -56.27 6.74 17.79
C ASN A 565 -54.84 6.66 17.24
N SER A 566 -54.26 5.47 17.17
CA SER A 566 -53.40 4.94 16.07
C SER A 566 -52.35 3.92 16.55
N GLY A 567 -52.75 2.65 16.61
CA GLY A 567 -51.86 1.52 16.90
C GLY A 567 -51.24 0.92 15.63
N ILE A 568 -50.37 1.66 14.93
CA ILE A 568 -49.36 1.06 14.06
C ILE A 568 -48.02 1.40 14.71
N SER A 569 -47.42 0.43 15.40
CA SER A 569 -46.11 0.61 16.02
C SER A 569 -45.06 0.79 14.92
N ARG A 570 -44.65 2.04 14.70
CA ARG A 570 -43.43 2.34 13.93
C ARG A 570 -42.25 1.62 14.60
N PRO A 571 -41.29 1.08 13.83
CA PRO A 571 -40.15 0.37 14.39
C PRO A 571 -39.44 1.24 15.43
N THR A 572 -39.18 0.66 16.60
CA THR A 572 -38.48 1.31 17.71
C THR A 572 -37.06 0.78 17.80
N LEU A 573 -36.11 1.65 18.16
CA LEU A 573 -34.74 1.28 18.49
C LEU A 573 -34.35 1.93 19.83
N GLY A 574 -34.00 1.11 20.80
CA GLY A 574 -34.04 1.40 22.21
C GLY A 574 -35.43 1.93 22.61
N ARG A 575 -35.44 3.14 23.17
CA ARG A 575 -36.67 3.86 23.49
C ARG A 575 -37.19 4.75 22.37
N TYR A 576 -36.44 4.92 21.29
CA TYR A 576 -36.72 5.92 20.27
C TYR A 576 -37.61 5.36 19.17
N LYS A 577 -38.57 6.17 18.73
CA LYS A 577 -39.48 5.82 17.62
C LYS A 577 -38.85 6.28 16.31
N ILE A 578 -38.58 5.35 15.39
CA ILE A 578 -38.03 5.68 14.07
C ILE A 578 -39.15 6.23 13.19
N GLU A 579 -38.86 7.33 12.49
CA GLU A 579 -39.82 8.00 11.60
C GLU A 579 -39.41 7.92 10.13
N LYS A 580 -38.14 8.21 9.80
CA LYS A 580 -37.60 8.10 8.44
C LYS A 580 -36.09 7.84 8.45
N GLU A 581 -35.56 7.30 7.36
CA GLU A 581 -34.12 7.24 7.12
C GLU A 581 -33.62 8.62 6.65
N LEU A 582 -32.51 9.10 7.22
CA LEU A 582 -31.84 10.35 6.82
C LEU A 582 -30.72 10.09 5.80
N GLY A 583 -30.03 8.97 5.92
CA GLY A 583 -28.99 8.57 4.98
C GLY A 583 -28.25 7.30 5.37
N LYS A 584 -27.54 6.72 4.41
CA LYS A 584 -26.75 5.50 4.55
C LYS A 584 -25.27 5.81 4.27
N GLY A 585 -24.44 5.67 5.29
CA GLY A 585 -22.99 5.87 5.20
C GLY A 585 -22.22 4.54 5.09
N ALA A 586 -20.90 4.64 4.97
CA ALA A 586 -20.00 3.48 4.89
C ALA A 586 -20.05 2.56 6.12
N MET A 587 -20.42 3.11 7.30
CA MET A 587 -20.38 2.41 8.58
C MET A 587 -21.78 2.10 9.16
N GLY A 588 -22.86 2.44 8.45
CA GLY A 588 -24.20 2.31 9.03
C GLY A 588 -25.28 3.19 8.42
N VAL A 589 -26.49 3.08 8.98
CA VAL A 589 -27.66 3.87 8.59
C VAL A 589 -28.01 4.87 9.68
N VAL A 590 -28.31 6.12 9.30
CA VAL A 590 -28.77 7.18 10.19
C VAL A 590 -30.26 7.40 9.99
N TYR A 591 -31.03 7.29 11.07
CA TYR A 591 -32.47 7.49 11.10
C TYR A 591 -32.84 8.79 11.82
N TYR A 592 -33.92 9.41 11.38
CA TYR A 592 -34.65 10.41 12.12
C TYR A 592 -35.67 9.73 13.02
N GLY A 593 -35.73 10.14 14.29
CA GLY A 593 -36.68 9.62 15.24
C GLY A 593 -37.06 10.61 16.31
N THR A 594 -37.94 10.17 17.20
CA THR A 594 -38.43 10.97 18.34
C THR A 594 -38.28 10.17 19.64
N ASP A 595 -37.85 10.85 20.70
CA ASP A 595 -37.92 10.31 22.06
C ASP A 595 -39.36 10.42 22.56
N PRO A 596 -40.10 9.30 22.71
CA PRO A 596 -41.52 9.32 23.06
C PRO A 596 -41.77 9.80 24.50
N LYS A 597 -40.76 9.81 25.38
CA LYS A 597 -40.95 10.24 26.78
C LYS A 597 -40.97 11.76 26.92
N ILE A 598 -40.20 12.46 26.11
CA ILE A 598 -40.01 13.92 26.21
C ILE A 598 -40.36 14.68 24.93
N GLY A 599 -40.75 13.98 23.85
CA GLY A 599 -41.14 14.57 22.57
C GLY A 599 -39.99 15.23 21.79
N ARG A 600 -38.75 14.77 21.99
CA ARG A 600 -37.55 15.38 21.40
C ARG A 600 -37.18 14.72 20.07
N GLU A 601 -36.88 15.53 19.06
CA GLU A 601 -36.32 15.09 17.78
C GLU A 601 -34.87 14.61 17.95
N VAL A 602 -34.52 13.45 17.39
CA VAL A 602 -33.18 12.83 17.50
C VAL A 602 -32.73 12.23 16.16
N ALA A 603 -31.41 12.20 15.95
CA ALA A 603 -30.77 11.38 14.92
C ALA A 603 -30.23 10.10 15.55
N ILE A 604 -30.43 8.95 14.92
CA ILE A 604 -30.06 7.63 15.46
C ILE A 604 -29.18 6.93 14.44
N LYS A 605 -27.87 6.82 14.73
CA LYS A 605 -26.91 6.11 13.89
C LYS A 605 -26.81 4.66 14.34
N THR A 606 -26.92 3.72 13.40
CA THR A 606 -26.90 2.27 13.65
C THR A 606 -25.70 1.61 12.97
N VAL A 607 -25.03 0.69 13.65
CA VAL A 607 -23.85 -0.03 13.14
C VAL A 607 -24.04 -1.53 13.36
N ALA A 608 -23.92 -2.31 12.28
CA ALA A 608 -24.10 -3.76 12.28
C ALA A 608 -22.77 -4.50 12.54
N LEU A 609 -22.25 -4.39 13.77
CA LEU A 609 -20.94 -4.96 14.15
C LEU A 609 -20.88 -6.50 14.01
N SER A 610 -22.03 -7.18 14.11
CA SER A 610 -22.17 -8.64 14.03
C SER A 610 -22.01 -9.23 12.62
N GLN A 611 -22.00 -8.40 11.57
CA GLN A 611 -21.79 -8.87 10.19
C GLN A 611 -20.30 -8.99 9.82
N GLU A 612 -19.43 -8.24 10.50
CA GLU A 612 -17.99 -8.16 10.17
C GLU A 612 -17.10 -8.89 11.18
N PHE A 613 -17.55 -9.02 12.44
CA PHE A 613 -16.76 -9.61 13.52
C PHE A 613 -17.52 -10.75 14.21
N ALA A 614 -16.80 -11.78 14.68
CA ALA A 614 -17.38 -12.94 15.35
C ALA A 614 -16.57 -13.36 16.59
N GLY A 615 -17.23 -13.99 17.57
CA GLY A 615 -16.56 -14.53 18.76
C GLY A 615 -16.00 -13.43 19.68
N GLN A 616 -14.79 -13.63 20.20
CA GLN A 616 -14.14 -12.67 21.13
C GLN A 616 -13.85 -11.31 20.47
N GLU A 617 -13.58 -11.29 19.16
CA GLU A 617 -13.28 -10.07 18.41
C GLU A 617 -14.48 -9.12 18.35
N LEU A 618 -15.70 -9.66 18.23
CA LEU A 618 -16.95 -8.88 18.27
C LEU A 618 -17.13 -8.19 19.64
N GLN A 619 -16.80 -8.89 20.72
CA GLN A 619 -16.95 -8.36 22.07
C GLN A 619 -15.98 -7.20 22.33
N GLU A 620 -14.72 -7.32 21.90
CA GLU A 620 -13.71 -6.26 22.04
C GLU A 620 -14.07 -5.00 21.21
N VAL A 621 -14.59 -5.18 19.99
CA VAL A 621 -15.01 -4.07 19.13
C VAL A 621 -16.23 -3.35 19.73
N LYS A 622 -17.20 -4.10 20.28
CA LYS A 622 -18.37 -3.53 20.98
C LYS A 622 -17.97 -2.72 22.22
N GLU A 623 -17.08 -3.25 23.05
CA GLU A 623 -16.60 -2.54 24.25
C GLU A 623 -15.87 -1.24 23.89
N ARG A 624 -15.08 -1.24 22.81
CA ARG A 624 -14.46 -0.01 22.28
C ARG A 624 -15.51 0.96 21.75
N PHE A 625 -16.53 0.48 21.04
CA PHE A 625 -17.61 1.33 20.51
C PHE A 625 -18.34 2.11 21.59
N PHE A 626 -18.75 1.45 22.67
CA PHE A 626 -19.42 2.13 23.78
C PHE A 626 -18.49 3.08 24.55
N ARG A 627 -17.20 2.74 24.69
CA ARG A 627 -16.22 3.60 25.34
C ARG A 627 -15.97 4.90 24.57
N GLU A 628 -15.91 4.83 23.24
CA GLU A 628 -15.76 6.04 22.41
C GLU A 628 -17.04 6.88 22.43
N ALA A 629 -18.23 6.25 22.36
CA ALA A 629 -19.50 6.97 22.51
C ALA A 629 -19.63 7.66 23.88
N GLU A 630 -19.16 7.02 24.96
CA GLU A 630 -19.12 7.61 26.30
C GLU A 630 -18.15 8.80 26.38
N SER A 631 -16.96 8.67 25.79
CA SER A 631 -15.97 9.75 25.72
C SER A 631 -16.50 10.96 24.94
N ALA A 632 -17.14 10.74 23.79
CA ALA A 632 -17.75 11.80 22.99
C ALA A 632 -18.99 12.41 23.66
N GLY A 633 -19.78 11.63 24.40
CA GLY A 633 -20.96 12.10 25.14
C GLY A 633 -20.65 13.06 26.30
N ARG A 634 -19.38 13.17 26.72
CA ARG A 634 -18.94 14.15 27.73
C ARG A 634 -18.71 15.54 27.15
N LEU A 635 -18.65 15.67 25.82
CA LEU A 635 -18.42 16.95 25.16
C LEU A 635 -19.69 17.79 25.17
N ASN A 636 -19.59 19.01 25.69
CA ASN A 636 -20.67 19.99 25.67
C ASN A 636 -20.16 21.31 25.08
N HIS A 637 -20.32 21.45 23.77
CA HIS A 637 -19.89 22.63 23.03
C HIS A 637 -20.96 23.00 21.99
N PRO A 638 -21.27 24.30 21.78
CA PRO A 638 -22.28 24.72 20.82
C PRO A 638 -22.04 24.20 19.40
N ASN A 639 -20.77 24.03 19.00
CA ASN A 639 -20.40 23.51 17.68
C ASN A 639 -20.09 22.01 17.62
N ILE A 640 -20.41 21.24 18.66
CA ILE A 640 -20.28 19.76 18.67
C ILE A 640 -21.67 19.17 18.83
N VAL A 641 -21.99 18.12 18.07
CA VAL A 641 -23.23 17.37 18.24
C VAL A 641 -23.27 16.69 19.60
N SER A 642 -24.36 16.92 20.35
CA SER A 642 -24.55 16.25 21.63
C SER A 642 -25.05 14.81 21.45
N ILE A 643 -24.38 13.86 22.09
CA ILE A 643 -24.83 12.46 22.19
C ILE A 643 -25.75 12.33 23.40
N TYR A 644 -26.94 11.77 23.18
CA TYR A 644 -27.96 11.61 24.23
C TYR A 644 -28.01 10.22 24.83
N ASP A 645 -27.77 9.19 24.01
CA ASP A 645 -27.86 7.79 24.43
C ASP A 645 -27.05 6.90 23.49
N ALA A 646 -26.55 5.78 24.00
CA ALA A 646 -25.89 4.74 23.21
C ALA A 646 -26.29 3.37 23.77
N GLY A 647 -26.65 2.43 22.90
CA GLY A 647 -27.15 1.13 23.33
C GLY A 647 -27.00 0.05 22.27
N GLU A 648 -27.48 -1.14 22.62
CA GLU A 648 -27.52 -2.31 21.74
C GLU A 648 -28.94 -2.88 21.71
N GLU A 649 -29.47 -3.14 20.51
CA GLU A 649 -30.73 -3.84 20.34
C GLU A 649 -30.70 -4.67 19.04
N GLN A 650 -31.19 -5.91 19.08
CA GLN A 650 -31.27 -6.81 17.92
C GLN A 650 -29.95 -6.97 17.15
N ASP A 651 -28.83 -7.14 17.86
CA ASP A 651 -27.47 -7.27 17.30
C ASP A 651 -26.96 -6.02 16.53
N LEU A 652 -27.62 -4.87 16.71
CA LEU A 652 -27.21 -3.56 16.20
C LEU A 652 -26.77 -2.66 17.37
N ALA A 653 -25.61 -2.03 17.24
CA ALA A 653 -25.22 -0.94 18.13
C ALA A 653 -25.81 0.37 17.61
N TYR A 654 -26.34 1.21 18.50
CA TYR A 654 -26.92 2.50 18.12
C TYR A 654 -26.40 3.65 18.99
N ILE A 655 -26.35 4.84 18.39
CA ILE A 655 -26.07 6.11 19.07
C ILE A 655 -27.18 7.10 18.70
N ALA A 656 -27.91 7.57 19.70
CA ALA A 656 -28.89 8.63 19.57
C ALA A 656 -28.23 9.99 19.91
N MET A 657 -28.36 10.93 18.99
CA MET A 657 -27.69 12.23 19.03
C MET A 657 -28.63 13.36 18.61
N GLU A 658 -28.21 14.60 18.83
CA GLU A 658 -28.89 15.81 18.39
C GLU A 658 -29.23 15.76 16.89
N PHE A 659 -30.49 16.02 16.53
CA PHE A 659 -30.89 16.14 15.13
C PHE A 659 -30.56 17.55 14.61
N ILE A 660 -29.76 17.62 13.54
CA ILE A 660 -29.36 18.88 12.90
C ILE A 660 -30.19 19.07 11.63
N ARG A 661 -30.79 20.26 11.47
CA ARG A 661 -31.66 20.59 10.33
C ARG A 661 -30.90 21.07 9.08
N GLY A 662 -29.63 21.45 9.24
CA GLY A 662 -28.76 21.89 8.15
C GLY A 662 -28.28 20.75 7.24
N GLU A 663 -27.43 21.08 6.28
CA GLU A 663 -26.79 20.14 5.37
C GLU A 663 -25.29 20.03 5.65
N ASP A 664 -24.66 18.96 5.19
CA ASP A 664 -23.20 18.80 5.31
C ASP A 664 -22.47 19.62 4.22
N LEU A 665 -21.18 19.87 4.43
CA LEU A 665 -20.43 20.74 3.52
C LEU A 665 -19.99 20.08 2.20
N THR A 666 -20.32 18.80 1.96
CA THR A 666 -19.85 18.07 0.76
C THR A 666 -20.33 18.73 -0.53
N ALA A 667 -21.56 19.26 -0.53
CA ALA A 667 -22.12 19.97 -1.68
C ALA A 667 -21.30 21.21 -2.09
N TYR A 668 -20.50 21.78 -1.18
CA TYR A 668 -19.71 22.99 -1.41
C TYR A 668 -18.23 22.70 -1.69
N THR A 669 -17.91 21.47 -2.10
CA THR A 669 -16.54 21.06 -2.43
C THR A 669 -16.23 21.06 -3.93
N GLU A 670 -17.24 21.31 -4.77
CA GLU A 670 -17.08 21.41 -6.22
C GLU A 670 -16.88 22.87 -6.64
N VAL A 671 -16.07 23.09 -7.69
CA VAL A 671 -15.71 24.44 -8.19
C VAL A 671 -16.94 25.31 -8.49
N ASP A 672 -18.02 24.72 -8.98
CA ASP A 672 -19.25 25.43 -9.37
C ASP A 672 -20.16 25.77 -8.17
N HIS A 673 -19.91 25.18 -7.00
CA HIS A 673 -20.76 25.27 -5.82
C HIS A 673 -20.01 25.79 -4.58
N LEU A 674 -18.86 26.45 -4.74
CA LEU A 674 -18.07 26.95 -3.61
C LEU A 674 -18.79 28.05 -2.81
N LEU A 675 -18.63 28.02 -1.49
CA LEU A 675 -19.11 29.09 -0.61
C LEU A 675 -18.23 30.35 -0.72
N PRO A 676 -18.76 31.53 -0.38
CA PRO A 676 -17.95 32.74 -0.24
C PRO A 676 -16.80 32.51 0.75
N LEU A 677 -15.59 32.91 0.37
CA LEU A 677 -14.37 32.59 1.14
C LEU A 677 -14.44 33.09 2.59
N ALA A 678 -15.03 34.26 2.82
CA ALA A 678 -15.25 34.79 4.17
C ALA A 678 -16.08 33.85 5.04
N LYS A 679 -17.10 33.20 4.45
CA LYS A 679 -17.94 32.21 5.14
C LYS A 679 -17.18 30.90 5.38
N VAL A 680 -16.37 30.45 4.42
CA VAL A 680 -15.50 29.27 4.59
C VAL A 680 -14.54 29.47 5.77
N MET A 681 -13.84 30.61 5.82
CA MET A 681 -12.90 30.90 6.92
C MET A 681 -13.59 30.99 8.28
N ASP A 682 -14.78 31.59 8.34
CA ASP A 682 -15.60 31.65 9.57
C ASP A 682 -16.02 30.25 10.05
N ILE A 683 -16.53 29.42 9.13
CA ILE A 683 -16.91 28.04 9.45
C ILE A 683 -15.70 27.25 9.95
N VAL A 684 -14.58 27.25 9.23
CA VAL A 684 -13.38 26.49 9.58
C VAL A 684 -12.77 26.98 10.91
N ALA A 685 -12.82 28.28 11.19
CA ALA A 685 -12.37 28.81 12.49
C ALA A 685 -13.22 28.27 13.66
N ARG A 686 -14.55 28.25 13.50
CA ARG A 686 -15.47 27.69 14.52
C ARG A 686 -15.29 26.17 14.69
N VAL A 687 -14.96 25.44 13.62
CA VAL A 687 -14.57 24.02 13.70
C VAL A 687 -13.27 23.86 14.47
N ALA A 688 -12.26 24.71 14.22
CA ALA A 688 -10.99 24.66 14.92
C ALA A 688 -11.15 24.93 16.44
N ASP A 689 -12.01 25.85 16.86
CA ASP A 689 -12.33 26.04 18.29
C ASP A 689 -13.00 24.80 18.89
N ALA A 690 -13.91 24.16 18.15
CA ALA A 690 -14.59 22.95 18.60
C ALA A 690 -13.60 21.79 18.79
N LEU A 691 -12.60 21.67 17.90
CA LEU A 691 -11.52 20.70 18.00
C LEU A 691 -10.61 20.99 19.20
N ASP A 692 -10.21 22.25 19.42
CA ASP A 692 -9.44 22.64 20.61
C ASP A 692 -10.16 22.27 21.92
N TYR A 693 -11.48 22.56 22.00
CA TYR A 693 -12.29 22.16 23.15
C TYR A 693 -12.26 20.64 23.37
N ALA A 694 -12.42 19.84 22.31
CA ALA A 694 -12.40 18.38 22.40
C ALA A 694 -11.01 17.85 22.79
N HIS A 695 -9.94 18.41 22.21
CA HIS A 695 -8.55 18.02 22.49
C HIS A 695 -8.18 18.26 23.95
N ARG A 696 -8.65 19.37 24.55
CA ARG A 696 -8.48 19.65 25.99
C ARG A 696 -9.20 18.65 26.90
N GLN A 697 -10.22 17.97 26.39
CA GLN A 697 -10.92 16.87 27.07
C GLN A 697 -10.32 15.49 26.73
N ASN A 698 -9.16 15.45 26.05
CA ASN A 698 -8.50 14.24 25.56
C ASN A 698 -9.34 13.42 24.57
N VAL A 699 -10.21 14.08 23.81
CA VAL A 699 -11.00 13.46 22.72
C VAL A 699 -10.47 13.97 21.39
N VAL A 700 -10.06 13.05 20.50
CA VAL A 700 -9.57 13.35 19.15
C VAL A 700 -10.60 12.83 18.14
N HIS A 701 -10.91 13.61 17.11
CA HIS A 701 -11.98 13.33 16.16
C HIS A 701 -11.62 12.20 15.17
N ARG A 702 -10.46 12.31 14.51
CA ARG A 702 -9.82 11.35 13.56
C ARG A 702 -10.44 11.20 12.18
N ASP A 703 -11.62 11.74 11.93
CA ASP A 703 -12.27 11.72 10.60
C ASP A 703 -12.86 13.08 10.20
N ILE A 704 -12.07 14.16 10.30
CA ILE A 704 -12.56 15.50 9.89
C ILE A 704 -12.59 15.61 8.37
N LYS A 705 -13.77 15.92 7.83
CA LYS A 705 -14.05 16.11 6.39
C LYS A 705 -15.36 16.90 6.20
N PRO A 706 -15.63 17.44 5.00
CA PRO A 706 -16.87 18.17 4.71
C PRO A 706 -18.16 17.45 5.12
N ALA A 707 -18.23 16.13 4.91
CA ALA A 707 -19.40 15.30 5.26
C ALA A 707 -19.70 15.21 6.78
N ASN A 708 -18.74 15.57 7.64
CA ASN A 708 -18.89 15.53 9.10
C ASN A 708 -19.06 16.93 9.72
N ILE A 709 -19.24 17.95 8.87
CA ILE A 709 -19.47 19.34 9.27
C ILE A 709 -20.85 19.74 8.78
N MET A 710 -21.81 19.84 9.69
CA MET A 710 -23.18 20.23 9.41
C MET A 710 -23.35 21.73 9.60
N TYR A 711 -23.98 22.40 8.63
CA TYR A 711 -24.23 23.82 8.68
C TYR A 711 -25.65 24.17 8.25
N ASP A 712 -26.33 24.97 9.07
CA ASP A 712 -27.65 25.51 8.77
C ASP A 712 -27.52 26.98 8.39
N PHE A 713 -27.63 27.27 7.10
CA PHE A 713 -27.57 28.62 6.54
C PHE A 713 -28.71 29.53 7.04
N ALA A 714 -29.86 28.98 7.42
CA ALA A 714 -31.00 29.76 7.87
C ALA A 714 -30.81 30.29 9.31
N THR A 715 -30.09 29.53 10.15
CA THR A 715 -29.88 29.86 11.56
C THR A 715 -28.44 30.19 11.94
N ASP A 716 -27.50 30.12 10.99
CA ASP A 716 -26.04 30.24 11.20
C ASP A 716 -25.49 29.23 12.23
N THR A 717 -26.13 28.06 12.33
CA THR A 717 -25.74 27.02 13.29
C THR A 717 -24.76 26.04 12.65
N LEU A 718 -23.59 25.88 13.26
CA LEU A 718 -22.54 24.92 12.86
C LEU A 718 -22.43 23.81 13.90
N LYS A 719 -22.37 22.55 13.45
CA LYS A 719 -22.20 21.37 14.30
C LYS A 719 -21.26 20.35 13.65
N VAL A 720 -20.23 19.94 14.39
CA VAL A 720 -19.32 18.84 14.01
C VAL A 720 -19.89 17.53 14.56
N THR A 721 -20.01 16.53 13.69
CA THR A 721 -20.63 15.22 13.96
C THR A 721 -19.57 14.13 14.12
N ASP A 722 -19.95 12.91 14.52
CA ASP A 722 -19.09 11.71 14.44
C ASP A 722 -17.76 11.69 15.24
N PHE A 723 -17.65 12.47 16.32
CA PHE A 723 -16.50 12.42 17.24
C PHE A 723 -16.20 11.02 17.76
N GLY A 724 -14.96 10.55 17.60
CA GLY A 724 -14.43 9.36 18.26
C GLY A 724 -14.87 8.01 17.67
N LEU A 725 -15.77 7.98 16.69
CA LEU A 725 -16.30 6.73 16.13
C LEU A 725 -15.33 6.01 15.16
N ALA A 726 -14.28 6.69 14.70
CA ALA A 726 -13.30 6.14 13.74
C ALA A 726 -12.25 5.21 14.37
N ARG A 727 -11.93 5.39 15.67
CA ARG A 727 -10.88 4.62 16.37
C ARG A 727 -11.22 3.13 16.51
N ILE A 728 -12.50 2.79 16.41
CA ILE A 728 -13.01 1.42 16.49
C ILE A 728 -12.49 0.58 15.30
N ILE A 729 -12.11 1.24 14.21
CA ILE A 729 -11.60 0.62 12.98
C ILE A 729 -10.06 0.65 12.87
N ASP A 730 -9.40 1.69 13.42
CA ASP A 730 -7.93 1.87 13.34
C ASP A 730 -7.09 0.71 13.90
N SER A 731 -7.66 -0.06 14.85
CA SER A 731 -6.93 -1.12 15.57
C SER A 731 -7.06 -2.52 14.96
N SER A 732 -7.91 -2.67 13.94
CA SER A 732 -8.10 -3.92 13.23
C SER A 732 -7.45 -3.78 11.87
N LYS A 733 -6.20 -4.23 11.72
CA LYS A 733 -5.70 -4.66 10.40
C LYS A 733 -6.64 -5.75 9.90
N THR A 734 -7.73 -5.38 9.24
CA THR A 734 -8.70 -6.33 8.71
C THR A 734 -7.96 -7.20 7.71
N LYS A 735 -8.17 -8.51 7.79
CA LYS A 735 -7.60 -9.54 6.91
C LYS A 735 -7.95 -9.35 5.42
N THR A 736 -8.69 -8.30 5.08
CA THR A 736 -9.24 -7.98 3.76
C THR A 736 -8.61 -6.75 3.10
N GLY A 737 -7.74 -5.99 3.78
CA GLY A 737 -7.06 -4.82 3.18
C GLY A 737 -7.98 -3.64 2.83
N ILE A 738 -9.20 -3.61 3.37
CA ILE A 738 -10.15 -2.52 3.16
C ILE A 738 -9.90 -1.46 4.23
N ILE A 739 -9.33 -0.33 3.81
CA ILE A 739 -9.29 0.90 4.60
C ILE A 739 -10.74 1.42 4.64
N PHE A 740 -11.33 1.47 5.83
CA PHE A 740 -12.63 2.14 6.00
C PHE A 740 -12.40 3.65 6.05
N GLY A 741 -12.91 4.36 5.06
CA GLY A 741 -12.86 5.82 4.98
C GLY A 741 -12.41 6.33 3.61
N THR A 742 -12.56 7.64 3.40
CA THR A 742 -11.96 8.32 2.25
C THR A 742 -10.56 8.74 2.68
N PRO A 743 -9.49 8.07 2.21
CA PRO A 743 -8.10 8.31 2.64
C PRO A 743 -7.64 9.76 2.42
N SER A 744 -8.31 10.51 1.53
CA SER A 744 -7.93 11.86 1.10
C SER A 744 -7.79 12.90 2.22
N TYR A 745 -8.41 12.68 3.39
CA TYR A 745 -8.35 13.61 4.53
C TYR A 745 -7.47 13.10 5.68
N MET A 746 -6.94 11.86 5.60
CA MET A 746 -6.14 11.29 6.68
C MET A 746 -4.80 12.00 6.82
N SER A 747 -4.30 12.10 8.05
CA SER A 747 -2.97 12.66 8.32
C SER A 747 -1.83 11.64 8.06
N PRO A 748 -0.59 12.10 7.82
CA PRO A 748 0.58 11.23 7.65
C PRO A 748 0.77 10.22 8.80
N GLU A 749 0.51 10.64 10.03
CA GLU A 749 0.62 9.82 11.23
C GLU A 749 -0.51 8.77 11.34
N GLN A 750 -1.72 9.07 10.85
CA GLN A 750 -2.80 8.07 10.71
C GLN A 750 -2.41 6.97 9.70
N LEU A 751 -1.89 7.36 8.55
CA LEU A 751 -1.45 6.40 7.51
C LEU A 751 -0.26 5.54 7.96
N SER A 752 0.65 6.11 8.76
CA SER A 752 1.83 5.43 9.28
C SER A 752 1.57 4.58 10.52
N GLY A 753 0.35 4.60 11.07
CA GLY A 753 0.00 3.91 12.32
C GLY A 753 0.76 4.45 13.55
N LYS A 754 1.21 5.71 13.51
CA LYS A 754 1.86 6.39 14.64
C LYS A 754 0.82 6.82 15.67
N LYS A 755 1.26 7.33 16.82
CA LYS A 755 0.34 7.86 17.84
C LYS A 755 -0.41 9.07 17.28
N ILE A 756 -1.73 8.95 17.20
CA ILE A 756 -2.66 10.01 16.75
C ILE A 756 -2.97 10.94 17.93
N ASP A 757 -2.80 12.24 17.73
CA ASP A 757 -3.15 13.30 18.67
C ASP A 757 -3.94 14.43 17.97
N GLY A 758 -4.14 15.56 18.65
CA GLY A 758 -4.93 16.68 18.09
C GLY A 758 -4.37 17.26 16.78
N HIS A 759 -3.07 17.13 16.51
CA HIS A 759 -2.45 17.63 15.28
C HIS A 759 -2.99 16.91 14.03
N SER A 760 -3.48 15.68 14.18
CA SER A 760 -4.11 14.93 13.09
C SER A 760 -5.43 15.56 12.64
N ASP A 761 -6.23 16.06 13.59
CA ASP A 761 -7.48 16.75 13.27
C ASP A 761 -7.21 18.10 12.58
N LEU A 762 -6.15 18.81 12.98
CA LEU A 762 -5.76 20.08 12.37
C LEU A 762 -5.26 19.89 10.93
N PHE A 763 -4.54 18.80 10.65
CA PHE A 763 -4.17 18.43 9.28
C PHE A 763 -5.40 18.14 8.42
N SER A 764 -6.32 17.32 8.94
CA SER A 764 -7.58 16.96 8.27
C SER A 764 -8.46 18.19 8.01
N LEU A 765 -8.49 19.13 8.95
CA LEU A 765 -9.14 20.43 8.79
C LEU A 765 -8.44 21.30 7.75
N GLY A 766 -7.12 21.25 7.66
CA GLY A 766 -6.34 21.90 6.61
C GLY A 766 -6.68 21.38 5.20
N VAL A 767 -6.85 20.05 5.06
CA VAL A 767 -7.31 19.43 3.80
C VAL A 767 -8.73 19.92 3.46
N THR A 768 -9.61 19.96 4.46
CA THR A 768 -10.99 20.46 4.31
C THR A 768 -11.02 21.92 3.88
N LEU A 769 -10.20 22.78 4.51
CA LEU A 769 -10.06 24.18 4.15
C LEU A 769 -9.56 24.37 2.72
N TYR A 770 -8.54 23.59 2.32
CA TYR A 770 -8.00 23.60 0.96
C TYR A 770 -9.11 23.35 -0.07
N GLN A 771 -9.88 22.29 0.16
CA GLN A 771 -10.93 21.88 -0.77
C GLN A 771 -12.11 22.86 -0.80
N LEU A 772 -12.58 23.37 0.34
CA LEU A 772 -13.66 24.35 0.38
C LEU A 772 -13.27 25.71 -0.22
N ALA A 773 -11.97 26.03 -0.28
CA ALA A 773 -11.49 27.28 -0.86
C ALA A 773 -11.31 27.23 -2.39
N CYS A 774 -10.88 26.08 -2.94
CA CYS A 774 -10.53 25.96 -4.36
C CYS A 774 -11.27 24.86 -5.15
N GLY A 775 -12.03 24.01 -4.49
CA GLY A 775 -12.80 22.92 -5.10
C GLY A 775 -11.99 21.69 -5.52
N LYS A 776 -10.73 21.57 -5.07
CA LYS A 776 -9.84 20.43 -5.37
C LYS A 776 -9.21 19.89 -4.09
N LEU A 777 -8.82 18.61 -4.10
CA LEU A 777 -8.08 18.03 -2.97
C LEU A 777 -6.58 18.38 -3.08
N PRO A 778 -5.87 18.57 -1.95
CA PRO A 778 -4.44 18.83 -1.95
C PRO A 778 -3.62 17.59 -2.38
N PHE A 779 -4.17 16.39 -2.22
CA PHE A 779 -3.54 15.14 -2.63
C PHE A 779 -4.56 14.30 -3.41
N GLU A 780 -4.15 13.88 -4.61
CA GLU A 780 -4.91 12.98 -5.49
C GLU A 780 -3.98 11.84 -5.92
N GLY A 781 -4.50 10.71 -6.39
CA GLY A 781 -3.67 9.61 -6.90
C GLY A 781 -4.51 8.62 -7.71
N ASP A 782 -3.90 8.01 -8.72
CA ASP A 782 -4.51 7.03 -9.62
C ASP A 782 -4.76 5.68 -8.92
N SER A 783 -4.14 5.47 -7.76
CA SER A 783 -4.38 4.33 -6.88
C SER A 783 -4.36 4.75 -5.40
N LEU A 784 -5.02 3.94 -4.56
CA LEU A 784 -5.05 4.13 -3.11
C LEU A 784 -3.64 4.23 -2.49
N ALA A 785 -2.72 3.37 -2.95
CA ALA A 785 -1.33 3.37 -2.47
C ALA A 785 -0.59 4.66 -2.86
N GLN A 786 -0.82 5.17 -4.07
CA GLN A 786 -0.21 6.42 -4.53
C GLN A 786 -0.75 7.64 -3.76
N LEU A 787 -2.06 7.65 -3.49
CA LEU A 787 -2.68 8.69 -2.66
C LEU A 787 -2.10 8.67 -1.24
N MET A 788 -1.98 7.50 -0.62
CA MET A 788 -1.38 7.36 0.72
C MET A 788 0.09 7.83 0.74
N TYR A 789 0.86 7.49 -0.30
CA TYR A 789 2.25 7.96 -0.43
C TYR A 789 2.32 9.49 -0.53
N ARG A 790 1.48 10.10 -1.36
CA ARG A 790 1.41 11.56 -1.54
C ARG A 790 1.04 12.29 -0.25
N ILE A 791 0.06 11.76 0.48
CA ILE A 791 -0.32 12.29 1.79
C ILE A 791 0.86 12.18 2.77
N ALA A 792 1.60 11.07 2.77
CA ALA A 792 2.69 10.86 3.70
C ALA A 792 3.97 11.68 3.40
N TYR A 793 4.32 11.86 2.11
CA TYR A 793 5.65 12.36 1.73
C TYR A 793 5.64 13.58 0.81
N ASP A 794 4.72 13.65 -0.16
CA ASP A 794 4.77 14.72 -1.17
C ASP A 794 4.22 16.05 -0.61
N PRO A 795 4.83 17.19 -0.95
CA PRO A 795 4.25 18.49 -0.63
C PRO A 795 2.92 18.68 -1.37
N HIS A 796 1.96 19.35 -0.74
CA HIS A 796 0.72 19.69 -1.43
C HIS A 796 0.97 20.82 -2.46
N PRO A 797 0.20 20.90 -3.56
CA PRO A 797 0.27 22.02 -4.47
C PRO A 797 -0.10 23.33 -3.75
N ASP A 798 0.60 24.42 -4.08
CA ASP A 798 0.27 25.74 -3.55
C ASP A 798 -1.14 26.13 -3.99
N ILE A 799 -2.01 26.47 -3.03
CA ILE A 799 -3.40 26.85 -3.30
C ILE A 799 -3.49 28.08 -4.21
N LEU A 800 -2.52 28.99 -4.13
CA LEU A 800 -2.45 30.19 -4.97
C LEU A 800 -2.12 29.86 -6.43
N SER A 801 -1.49 28.72 -6.70
CA SER A 801 -1.26 28.23 -8.07
C SER A 801 -2.54 27.70 -8.73
N ILE A 802 -3.53 27.28 -7.92
CA ILE A 802 -4.82 26.79 -8.39
C ILE A 802 -5.81 27.95 -8.55
N LYS A 803 -5.86 28.85 -7.56
CA LYS A 803 -6.75 30.01 -7.56
C LYS A 803 -6.00 31.24 -7.07
N ALA A 804 -5.51 32.04 -8.02
CA ALA A 804 -4.70 33.23 -7.77
C ALA A 804 -5.47 34.36 -7.04
N ASP A 805 -6.81 34.35 -7.10
CA ASP A 805 -7.67 35.35 -6.45
C ASP A 805 -7.79 35.15 -4.92
N LEU A 806 -7.20 34.09 -4.36
CA LEU A 806 -7.19 33.84 -2.92
C LEU A 806 -6.14 34.74 -2.21
N PRO A 807 -6.41 35.18 -0.96
CA PRO A 807 -5.47 36.01 -0.23
C PRO A 807 -4.21 35.23 0.16
N PRO A 808 -3.02 35.85 0.11
CA PRO A 808 -1.77 35.19 0.51
C PRO A 808 -1.77 34.65 1.93
N CYS A 809 -2.50 35.29 2.86
CA CYS A 809 -2.62 34.81 4.24
C CYS A 809 -3.27 33.41 4.33
N LEU A 810 -4.17 33.06 3.41
CA LEU A 810 -4.78 31.74 3.36
C LEU A 810 -3.77 30.67 2.95
N GLY A 811 -2.88 30.98 2.00
CA GLY A 811 -1.80 30.08 1.59
C GLY A 811 -0.87 29.74 2.76
N VAL A 812 -0.54 30.73 3.60
CA VAL A 812 0.28 30.51 4.81
C VAL A 812 -0.42 29.58 5.80
N ILE A 813 -1.72 29.79 6.05
CA ILE A 813 -2.51 28.95 6.97
C ILE A 813 -2.56 27.51 6.47
N VAL A 814 -2.88 27.31 5.18
CA VAL A 814 -2.92 26.00 4.53
C VAL A 814 -1.57 25.29 4.62
N ASN A 815 -0.47 25.97 4.27
CA ASN A 815 0.88 25.41 4.31
C ASN A 815 1.26 24.94 5.71
N LYS A 816 0.92 25.74 6.74
CA LYS A 816 1.17 25.39 8.14
C LYS A 816 0.31 24.20 8.60
N SER A 817 -0.97 24.17 8.24
CA SER A 817 -1.86 23.05 8.59
C SER A 817 -1.47 21.73 7.91
N LEU A 818 -0.95 21.77 6.68
CA LEU A 818 -0.59 20.61 5.88
C LEU A 818 0.89 20.18 5.98
N ALA A 819 1.64 20.76 6.93
CA ALA A 819 3.01 20.34 7.22
C ALA A 819 3.07 18.85 7.62
N LYS A 820 4.10 18.13 7.18
CA LYS A 820 4.17 16.68 7.40
C LYS A 820 4.56 16.33 8.83
N GLN A 821 5.43 17.12 9.46
CA GLN A 821 5.81 16.97 10.86
C GLN A 821 4.78 17.66 11.77
N ASN A 822 4.45 17.06 12.91
CA ASN A 822 3.43 17.61 13.82
C ASN A 822 3.89 18.94 14.43
N GLU A 823 5.20 19.06 14.69
CA GLU A 823 5.84 20.21 15.33
C GLU A 823 5.83 21.46 14.44
N GLU A 824 5.65 21.28 13.12
CA GLU A 824 5.57 22.37 12.15
C GLU A 824 4.12 22.88 11.96
N ARG A 825 3.12 22.17 12.50
CA ARG A 825 1.70 22.56 12.43
C ARG A 825 1.34 23.58 13.52
N TYR A 826 0.07 23.99 13.53
CA TYR A 826 -0.49 24.75 14.64
C TYR A 826 -0.46 23.92 15.93
N ALA A 827 -0.12 24.56 17.05
CA ALA A 827 0.01 23.88 18.34
C ALA A 827 -1.35 23.40 18.89
N ASP A 828 -2.41 24.16 18.60
CA ASP A 828 -3.78 23.83 18.96
C ASP A 828 -4.79 24.45 17.97
N GLY A 829 -6.06 24.07 18.12
CA GLY A 829 -7.13 24.59 17.26
C GLY A 829 -7.40 26.08 17.47
N ALA A 830 -7.11 26.64 18.65
CA ALA A 830 -7.31 28.06 18.93
C ALA A 830 -6.32 28.92 18.12
N GLU A 831 -5.06 28.50 18.01
CA GLU A 831 -4.05 29.17 17.19
C GLU A 831 -4.46 29.20 15.70
N MET A 832 -4.99 28.08 15.19
CA MET A 832 -5.49 28.00 13.81
C MET A 832 -6.75 28.88 13.60
N ALA A 833 -7.68 28.88 14.56
CA ALA A 833 -8.90 29.70 14.50
C ALA A 833 -8.56 31.21 14.48
N ASP A 834 -7.62 31.65 15.31
CA ASP A 834 -7.19 33.03 15.37
C ASP A 834 -6.48 33.48 14.08
N ALA A 835 -5.65 32.62 13.48
CA ALA A 835 -5.04 32.89 12.18
C ALA A 835 -6.09 33.09 11.07
N LEU A 836 -7.13 32.24 11.04
CA LEU A 836 -8.23 32.36 10.08
C LEU A 836 -9.04 33.64 10.27
N ARG A 837 -9.37 34.00 11.52
CA ARG A 837 -10.08 35.25 11.84
C ARG A 837 -9.29 36.49 11.44
N GLN A 838 -7.96 36.51 11.69
CA GLN A 838 -7.09 37.61 11.30
C GLN A 838 -6.99 37.77 9.79
N CYS A 839 -6.90 36.66 9.05
CA CYS A 839 -6.92 36.67 7.59
C CYS A 839 -8.28 37.17 7.06
N ALA A 840 -9.39 36.74 7.65
CA ALA A 840 -10.74 37.20 7.28
C ALA A 840 -10.98 38.69 7.58
N ALA A 841 -10.50 39.19 8.72
CA ALA A 841 -10.61 40.61 9.07
C ALA A 841 -9.79 41.50 8.10
N SER A 842 -8.63 41.01 7.68
CA SER A 842 -7.76 41.72 6.72
C SER A 842 -8.42 41.89 5.34
N LEU A 843 -9.18 40.88 4.88
CA LEU A 843 -9.97 40.95 3.64
C LEU A 843 -11.10 41.99 3.72
N GLN A 844 -11.78 42.10 4.86
CA GLN A 844 -12.86 43.08 5.04
C GLN A 844 -12.35 44.52 4.95
N VAL A 845 -11.14 44.80 5.45
CA VAL A 845 -10.51 46.12 5.36
C VAL A 845 -10.09 46.46 3.91
N LEU A 846 -9.54 45.48 3.18
CA LEU A 846 -9.16 45.62 1.77
C LEU A 846 -10.36 45.85 0.84
N ASN A 847 -11.48 45.18 1.06
CA ASN A 847 -12.71 45.37 0.28
C ASN A 847 -13.40 46.72 0.56
N GLN A 848 -13.23 47.29 1.76
CA GLN A 848 -13.74 48.62 2.09
C GLN A 848 -12.95 49.77 1.44
N HIS A 849 -11.67 49.57 1.10
CA HIS A 849 -10.83 50.58 0.44
C HIS A 849 -10.86 50.54 -1.10
N THR A 850 -11.28 49.42 -1.70
CA THR A 850 -11.27 49.23 -3.16
C THR A 850 -12.61 49.49 -3.85
N GLY A 851 -13.70 49.72 -3.10
CA GLY A 851 -14.97 50.19 -3.66
C GLY A 851 -15.64 49.22 -4.65
N VAL A 852 -15.28 47.94 -4.63
CA VAL A 852 -15.98 46.91 -5.42
C VAL A 852 -17.01 46.24 -4.50
N LYS A 853 -18.27 46.60 -4.68
CA LYS A 853 -19.40 45.84 -4.14
C LYS A 853 -19.62 44.64 -5.06
N GLU A 854 -19.61 43.43 -4.50
CA GLU A 854 -20.19 42.23 -5.11
C GLU A 854 -21.70 42.40 -5.31
#